data_AF-A0AAU4BKP2-F1
#
_entry.id   AF-A0AAU4BKP2-F1
#
_cell.length_a   1.000
_cell.length_b   1.000
_cell.length_c   1.000
_cell.angle_alpha   90.00
_cell.angle_beta   90.00
_cell.angle_gamma   90.00
#
_symmetry.space_group_name_H-M   'P 1'
#
loop_
_entity.id
_entity.type
_entity.pdbx_description
1 polymer ?
#
loop_
_entity_poly.entity_id
_entity_poly.type
_entity_poly.pdbx_seq_one_letter_code
_entity_poly.pdbx_strand_id
1 'polypeptide(L)'
;MSTDDVYALMAQSQELPYGEARTVLIEDALRRAEAMGDAVLAFHVRVRLTDAYRYGGEPVKAFATFSRTLAEHDRDPARFDETQGLLWQMKAIVSSLTLFPEIPLDRAYTVLDDMERRYKAGGHSLQAVYHYRNVVARHVGDGTADEWYAKWRAAERDALSDCEGCDPTGMARHLIESGRYEEAFEIAAPVLNATLTCNEQPQSIQSAMLPVYLRTGRPEQAAEAHRRAYRVHRARLADLSDIAEHLEFCAITGNEARGLEIVQRHLGWLDRAPSVHAEMEFCAAAALVLSRVEAAGHGDATVRRPAADGRAAADVPLRDLRTELVGRATELAGRFDARNGTSRQGDRVRAVLTAEPVADFVPLAAHHRRPAPAPAQAPAPAVRPGPDDEVAAETDLDRLLDIADRRRTRRDMPRTLAAWRRFDVLAAAVEPTPLQRARRLDGKGVEHAVEDEREAAVACWEETYRLFGELGDETRRHRALGRLGAMRARMGDPRGLEEMTTASEYFTADPTGEGDATGSLLRLATAYVEFDRPADALAALDRVDPDDDPDSEGELWFLRGQALLMDADADGAIAALRRSAEAARGSGDPEQVAAPVLLLARTLARREAGPDDGVIALIDEGIAALPGPSPMRAAAHSERGLAFLAMDRPADAVADLAEAIAGWAAEGLHEQAVHMRADLAAAYLSTGRHLEAAETAEEALAALTGPDDGDTRRRCTLILAHAQKEMGEEGAAESFAFLARDAANEGRHDAVAHFLSEAADVLTSFDMDGQAAERYAEAAEAYERAGDPYGVVRTRRRRAMCLLWTGGADAAATAADAARAALADLPGDDEPARVWETALVSYDQARILAQAGRLPEAAAQASAAVDGFASLNETGPAEEAAKLRDDINSALAERAE
;
A
#
# COMPACT_ATOMS: atom_id res chain seq x y z
N MET A 1 -28.28 -40.72 -6.02
CA MET A 1 -28.62 -39.30 -5.91
C MET A 1 -29.70 -39.21 -4.86
N SER A 2 -29.32 -38.80 -3.66
CA SER A 2 -30.23 -38.58 -2.52
C SER A 2 -30.49 -37.09 -2.34
N THR A 3 -31.49 -36.76 -1.53
CA THR A 3 -31.75 -35.38 -1.08
C THR A 3 -30.55 -34.81 -0.33
N ASP A 4 -29.84 -35.65 0.43
CA ASP A 4 -28.63 -35.27 1.17
C ASP A 4 -27.51 -34.78 0.24
N ASP A 5 -27.38 -35.36 -0.96
CA ASP A 5 -26.40 -34.91 -1.95
C ASP A 5 -26.67 -33.46 -2.40
N VAL A 6 -27.95 -33.05 -2.50
CA VAL A 6 -28.34 -31.68 -2.88
C VAL A 6 -28.04 -30.72 -1.74
N TYR A 7 -28.40 -31.08 -0.50
CA TYR A 7 -28.12 -30.25 0.67
C TYR A 7 -26.61 -30.08 0.90
N ALA A 8 -25.80 -31.13 0.67
CA ALA A 8 -24.35 -31.05 0.77
C ALA A 8 -23.76 -30.04 -0.24
N LEU A 9 -24.21 -30.05 -1.49
CA LEU A 9 -23.78 -29.06 -2.49
C LEU A 9 -24.21 -27.64 -2.12
N MET A 10 -25.43 -27.49 -1.59
CA MET A 10 -25.92 -26.19 -1.14
C MET A 10 -25.11 -25.65 0.05
N ALA A 11 -24.79 -26.49 1.02
CA ALA A 11 -23.92 -26.14 2.15
C ALA A 11 -22.51 -25.74 1.67
N GLN A 12 -21.89 -26.56 0.82
CA GLN A 12 -20.59 -26.26 0.21
C GLN A 12 -20.62 -24.93 -0.57
N SER A 13 -21.72 -24.62 -1.25
CA SER A 13 -21.86 -23.36 -1.98
C SER A 13 -21.93 -22.13 -1.06
N GLN A 14 -22.42 -22.28 0.17
CA GLN A 14 -22.51 -21.19 1.14
C GLN A 14 -21.14 -20.83 1.73
N GLU A 15 -20.21 -21.79 1.77
CA GLU A 15 -18.81 -21.59 2.20
C GLU A 15 -17.95 -20.87 1.14
N LEU A 16 -18.50 -20.61 -0.05
CA LEU A 16 -17.79 -19.91 -1.12
C LEU A 16 -18.29 -18.47 -1.28
N PRO A 17 -17.39 -17.53 -1.60
CA PRO A 17 -17.81 -16.20 -2.03
C PRO A 17 -18.65 -16.29 -3.32
N TYR A 18 -19.44 -15.25 -3.57
CA TYR A 18 -20.19 -15.16 -4.84
C TYR A 18 -19.24 -15.14 -6.04
N GLY A 19 -19.58 -15.94 -7.06
CA GLY A 19 -18.77 -16.11 -8.26
C GLY A 19 -19.07 -17.43 -8.97
N GLU A 20 -18.26 -17.75 -9.97
CA GLU A 20 -18.45 -18.93 -10.83
C GLU A 20 -18.47 -20.24 -10.03
N ALA A 21 -17.52 -20.44 -9.11
CA ALA A 21 -17.42 -21.67 -8.33
C ALA A 21 -18.69 -21.95 -7.51
N ARG A 22 -19.20 -20.94 -6.79
CA ARG A 22 -20.47 -21.03 -6.06
C ARG A 22 -21.66 -21.29 -7.00
N THR A 23 -21.69 -20.60 -8.13
CA THR A 23 -22.77 -20.73 -9.12
C THR A 23 -22.85 -22.15 -9.67
N VAL A 24 -21.71 -22.74 -10.04
CA VAL A 24 -21.62 -24.11 -10.57
C VAL A 24 -22.13 -25.14 -9.57
N LEU A 25 -21.82 -25.00 -8.27
CA LEU A 25 -22.32 -25.90 -7.23
C LEU A 25 -23.86 -25.84 -7.11
N ILE A 26 -24.43 -24.64 -7.14
CA ILE A 26 -25.88 -24.44 -7.04
C ILE A 26 -26.58 -24.92 -8.33
N GLU A 27 -25.97 -24.74 -9.50
CA GLU A 27 -26.46 -25.31 -10.76
C GLU A 27 -26.47 -26.86 -10.73
N ASP A 28 -25.45 -27.49 -10.14
CA ASP A 28 -25.43 -28.95 -9.96
C ASP A 28 -26.48 -29.42 -8.95
N ALA A 29 -26.64 -28.69 -7.84
CA ALA A 29 -27.69 -28.93 -6.85
C ALA A 29 -29.09 -28.88 -7.51
N LEU A 30 -29.32 -27.89 -8.38
CA LEU A 30 -30.58 -27.75 -9.11
C LEU A 30 -30.80 -28.93 -10.05
N ARG A 31 -29.77 -29.31 -10.82
CA ARG A 31 -29.86 -30.44 -11.77
C ARG A 31 -30.21 -31.74 -11.07
N ARG A 32 -29.65 -31.97 -9.88
CA ARG A 32 -29.94 -33.15 -9.05
C ARG A 32 -31.35 -33.10 -8.47
N ALA A 33 -31.77 -31.96 -7.92
CA ALA A 33 -33.13 -31.77 -7.40
C ALA A 33 -34.20 -32.02 -8.48
N GLU A 34 -33.99 -31.48 -9.70
CA GLU A 34 -34.89 -31.71 -10.84
C GLU A 34 -34.90 -33.18 -11.29
N ALA A 35 -33.74 -33.85 -11.34
CA ALA A 35 -33.64 -35.26 -11.72
C ALA A 35 -34.37 -36.20 -10.75
N MET A 36 -34.48 -35.81 -9.47
CA MET A 36 -35.23 -36.54 -8.45
C MET A 36 -36.75 -36.29 -8.51
N GLY A 37 -37.19 -35.27 -9.24
CA GLY A 37 -38.60 -34.87 -9.29
C GLY A 37 -39.10 -34.17 -8.02
N ASP A 38 -38.21 -33.71 -7.14
CA ASP A 38 -38.60 -32.92 -5.96
C ASP A 38 -38.77 -31.45 -6.34
N ALA A 39 -40.02 -31.08 -6.65
CA ALA A 39 -40.33 -29.73 -7.11
C ALA A 39 -40.19 -28.65 -6.02
N VAL A 40 -40.31 -28.99 -4.72
CA VAL A 40 -40.16 -28.01 -3.64
C VAL A 40 -38.68 -27.72 -3.43
N LEU A 41 -37.85 -28.76 -3.38
CA LEU A 41 -36.40 -28.60 -3.29
C LEU A 41 -35.85 -27.84 -4.51
N ALA A 42 -36.27 -28.22 -5.72
CA ALA A 42 -35.86 -27.52 -6.95
C ALA A 42 -36.29 -26.04 -6.96
N PHE A 43 -37.43 -25.71 -6.35
CA PHE A 43 -37.88 -24.33 -6.17
C PHE A 43 -36.95 -23.56 -5.23
N HIS A 44 -36.65 -24.09 -4.04
CA HIS A 44 -35.74 -23.45 -3.08
C HIS A 44 -34.34 -23.25 -3.65
N VAL A 45 -33.80 -24.25 -4.37
CA VAL A 45 -32.50 -24.13 -5.03
C VAL A 45 -32.53 -23.03 -6.11
N ARG A 46 -33.61 -22.90 -6.89
CA ARG A 46 -33.75 -21.82 -7.90
C ARG A 46 -33.82 -20.42 -7.29
N VAL A 47 -34.45 -20.26 -6.13
CA VAL A 47 -34.42 -18.98 -5.40
C VAL A 47 -32.98 -18.61 -5.07
N ARG A 48 -32.19 -19.52 -4.51
CA ARG A 48 -30.77 -19.29 -4.18
C ARG A 48 -29.90 -19.07 -5.42
N LEU A 49 -30.16 -19.80 -6.50
CA LEU A 49 -29.44 -19.64 -7.78
C LEU A 49 -29.64 -18.25 -8.38
N THR A 50 -30.84 -17.68 -8.24
CA THR A 50 -31.14 -16.31 -8.70
C THR A 50 -30.25 -15.28 -8.00
N ASP A 51 -30.05 -15.41 -6.69
CA ASP A 51 -29.12 -14.55 -5.95
C ASP A 51 -27.65 -14.82 -6.33
N ALA A 52 -27.28 -16.09 -6.53
CA ALA A 52 -25.93 -16.46 -6.95
C ALA A 52 -25.55 -15.84 -8.31
N TYR A 53 -26.45 -15.89 -9.29
CA TYR A 53 -26.23 -15.22 -10.57
C TYR A 53 -26.10 -13.71 -10.43
N ARG A 54 -26.92 -13.08 -9.59
CA ARG A 54 -26.86 -11.62 -9.40
C ARG A 54 -25.53 -11.17 -8.79
N TYR A 55 -25.17 -11.73 -7.64
CA TYR A 55 -23.97 -11.33 -6.92
C TYR A 55 -22.68 -11.91 -7.54
N GLY A 56 -22.79 -12.98 -8.33
CA GLY A 56 -21.69 -13.60 -9.06
C GLY A 56 -21.31 -12.90 -10.36
N GLY A 57 -22.00 -11.82 -10.74
CA GLY A 57 -21.72 -11.08 -11.97
C GLY A 57 -22.39 -11.65 -13.21
N GLU A 58 -23.48 -12.40 -13.08
CA GLU A 58 -24.26 -12.97 -14.19
C GLU A 58 -25.76 -12.59 -14.15
N PRO A 59 -26.14 -11.31 -13.93
CA PRO A 59 -27.54 -10.92 -13.71
C PRO A 59 -28.48 -11.27 -14.86
N VAL A 60 -27.98 -11.43 -16.10
CA VAL A 60 -28.81 -11.88 -17.24
C VAL A 60 -29.39 -13.27 -17.04
N LYS A 61 -28.65 -14.19 -16.39
CA LYS A 61 -29.12 -15.57 -16.13
C LYS A 61 -30.21 -15.59 -15.06
N ALA A 62 -30.17 -14.64 -14.13
CA ALA A 62 -31.15 -14.51 -13.04
C ALA A 62 -32.58 -14.28 -13.54
N PHE A 63 -32.77 -13.68 -14.72
CA PHE A 63 -34.12 -13.44 -15.27
C PHE A 63 -34.88 -14.74 -15.55
N ALA A 64 -34.21 -15.75 -16.09
CA ALA A 64 -34.85 -17.01 -16.45
C ALA A 64 -35.23 -17.81 -15.19
N THR A 65 -34.32 -17.88 -14.20
CA THR A 65 -34.57 -18.57 -12.93
C THR A 65 -35.67 -17.86 -12.13
N PHE A 66 -35.63 -16.53 -12.03
CA PHE A 66 -36.65 -15.76 -11.35
C PHE A 66 -38.03 -15.92 -12.02
N SER A 67 -38.12 -15.71 -13.33
CA SER A 67 -39.40 -15.76 -14.06
C SER A 67 -40.06 -17.14 -13.95
N ARG A 68 -39.28 -18.22 -14.02
CA ARG A 68 -39.79 -19.58 -13.84
C ARG A 68 -40.30 -19.80 -12.41
N THR A 69 -39.54 -19.36 -11.42
CA THR A 69 -39.87 -19.54 -10.00
C THR A 69 -41.12 -18.73 -9.63
N LEU A 70 -41.23 -17.49 -10.11
CA LEU A 70 -42.43 -16.66 -9.94
C LEU A 70 -43.66 -17.31 -10.61
N ALA A 71 -43.53 -17.83 -11.83
CA ALA A 71 -44.64 -18.49 -12.53
C ALA A 71 -45.07 -19.82 -11.89
N GLU A 72 -44.15 -20.55 -11.26
CA GLU A 72 -44.46 -21.74 -10.46
C GLU A 72 -45.20 -21.37 -9.18
N HIS A 73 -44.74 -20.33 -8.47
CA HIS A 73 -45.41 -19.77 -7.30
C HIS A 73 -46.81 -19.26 -7.63
N ASP A 74 -46.98 -18.47 -8.69
CA ASP A 74 -48.28 -17.93 -9.12
C ASP A 74 -49.33 -19.00 -9.42
N ARG A 75 -48.89 -20.19 -9.86
CA ARG A 75 -49.78 -21.31 -10.17
C ARG A 75 -50.28 -22.02 -8.91
N ASP A 76 -49.45 -22.10 -7.87
CA ASP A 76 -49.77 -22.78 -6.61
C ASP A 76 -49.05 -22.12 -5.42
N PRO A 77 -49.49 -20.95 -4.96
CA PRO A 77 -48.76 -20.18 -3.93
C PRO A 77 -48.67 -20.90 -2.58
N ALA A 78 -49.66 -21.72 -2.25
CA ALA A 78 -49.74 -22.43 -0.97
C ALA A 78 -48.72 -23.58 -0.85
N ARG A 79 -48.15 -24.03 -1.98
CA ARG A 79 -47.17 -25.11 -2.03
C ARG A 79 -45.77 -24.67 -1.60
N PHE A 80 -45.45 -23.39 -1.71
CA PHE A 80 -44.11 -22.87 -1.49
C PHE A 80 -44.14 -21.80 -0.39
N ASP A 81 -43.24 -21.92 0.58
CA ASP A 81 -43.12 -21.02 1.74
C ASP A 81 -42.29 -19.75 1.46
N GLU A 82 -41.77 -19.57 0.25
CA GLU A 82 -40.83 -18.50 -0.10
C GLU A 82 -41.43 -17.31 -0.85
N THR A 83 -42.68 -16.96 -0.51
CA THR A 83 -43.36 -15.77 -1.09
C THR A 83 -42.57 -14.49 -0.78
N GLN A 84 -42.09 -14.34 0.46
CA GLN A 84 -41.32 -13.17 0.89
C GLN A 84 -40.01 -13.04 0.10
N GLY A 85 -39.30 -14.14 -0.11
CA GLY A 85 -38.06 -14.18 -0.90
C GLY A 85 -38.27 -13.75 -2.36
N LEU A 86 -39.38 -14.18 -2.98
CA LEU A 86 -39.72 -13.75 -4.33
C LEU A 86 -40.05 -12.25 -4.42
N LEU A 87 -40.86 -11.74 -3.49
CA LEU A 87 -41.18 -10.31 -3.43
C LEU A 87 -39.93 -9.46 -3.19
N TRP A 88 -38.99 -9.97 -2.39
CA TRP A 88 -37.68 -9.35 -2.21
C TRP A 88 -36.87 -9.34 -3.51
N GLN A 89 -36.78 -10.45 -4.21
CA GLN A 89 -35.99 -10.56 -5.46
C GLN A 89 -36.53 -9.68 -6.60
N MET A 90 -37.85 -9.36 -6.62
CA MET A 90 -38.43 -8.46 -7.64
C MET A 90 -37.68 -7.13 -7.76
N LYS A 91 -37.28 -6.55 -6.62
CA LYS A 91 -36.49 -5.32 -6.53
C LYS A 91 -35.23 -5.38 -7.38
N ALA A 92 -34.42 -6.41 -7.13
CA ALA A 92 -33.16 -6.63 -7.82
C ALA A 92 -33.33 -6.98 -9.30
N ILE A 93 -34.43 -7.63 -9.67
CA ILE A 93 -34.78 -7.90 -11.06
C ILE A 93 -35.11 -6.60 -11.79
N VAL A 94 -35.89 -5.70 -11.18
CA VAL A 94 -36.20 -4.38 -11.77
C VAL A 94 -34.93 -3.58 -12.06
N SER A 95 -33.99 -3.47 -11.11
CA SER A 95 -32.72 -2.79 -11.38
C SER A 95 -31.93 -3.49 -12.47
N SER A 96 -31.86 -4.82 -12.47
CA SER A 96 -31.12 -5.59 -13.47
C SER A 96 -31.63 -5.38 -14.90
N LEU A 97 -32.94 -5.17 -15.09
CA LEU A 97 -33.52 -4.89 -16.42
C LEU A 97 -33.01 -3.58 -17.02
N THR A 98 -32.55 -2.63 -16.20
CA THR A 98 -31.94 -1.39 -16.70
C THR A 98 -30.57 -1.62 -17.33
N LEU A 99 -29.89 -2.72 -17.01
CA LEU A 99 -28.48 -2.98 -17.35
C LEU A 99 -28.24 -3.55 -18.76
N PHE A 100 -29.31 -3.89 -19.51
CA PHE A 100 -29.22 -4.59 -20.81
C PHE A 100 -30.07 -3.90 -21.88
N PRO A 101 -29.48 -3.21 -22.88
CA PRO A 101 -30.24 -2.47 -23.88
C PRO A 101 -31.05 -3.36 -24.84
N GLU A 102 -30.76 -4.66 -24.89
CA GLU A 102 -31.48 -5.66 -25.68
C GLU A 102 -32.86 -5.98 -25.08
N ILE A 103 -33.04 -5.76 -23.77
CA ILE A 103 -34.30 -5.99 -23.10
C ILE A 103 -35.18 -4.75 -23.26
N PRO A 104 -36.40 -4.86 -23.81
CA PRO A 104 -37.29 -3.72 -23.99
C PRO A 104 -37.63 -3.00 -22.67
N LEU A 105 -37.64 -1.67 -22.67
CA LEU A 105 -37.86 -0.85 -21.47
C LEU A 105 -39.25 -1.08 -20.84
N ASP A 106 -40.25 -1.34 -21.67
CA ASP A 106 -41.62 -1.71 -21.30
C ASP A 106 -41.67 -2.96 -20.39
N ARG A 107 -40.67 -3.84 -20.44
CA ARG A 107 -40.54 -4.96 -19.48
C ARG A 107 -40.21 -4.49 -18.07
N ALA A 108 -39.34 -3.49 -17.91
CA ALA A 108 -39.02 -2.93 -16.61
C ALA A 108 -40.26 -2.28 -15.97
N TYR A 109 -41.03 -1.52 -16.74
CA TYR A 109 -42.30 -0.95 -16.26
C TYR A 109 -43.33 -2.03 -15.90
N THR A 110 -43.45 -3.08 -16.72
CA THR A 110 -44.38 -4.18 -16.44
C THR A 110 -44.06 -4.89 -15.12
N VAL A 111 -42.78 -5.14 -14.85
CA VAL A 111 -42.33 -5.78 -13.59
C VAL A 111 -42.51 -4.83 -12.40
N LEU A 112 -42.25 -3.53 -12.57
CA LEU A 112 -42.53 -2.51 -11.54
C LEU A 112 -44.02 -2.46 -11.18
N ASP A 113 -44.91 -2.46 -12.18
CA ASP A 113 -46.35 -2.45 -11.95
C ASP A 113 -46.81 -3.77 -11.30
N ASP A 114 -46.19 -4.90 -11.65
CA ASP A 114 -46.47 -6.19 -10.98
C ASP A 114 -45.99 -6.19 -9.53
N MET A 115 -44.79 -5.68 -9.26
CA MET A 115 -44.25 -5.50 -7.92
C MET A 115 -45.19 -4.64 -7.08
N GLU A 116 -45.63 -3.49 -7.62
CA GLU A 116 -46.57 -2.60 -6.94
C GLU A 116 -47.90 -3.29 -6.62
N ARG A 117 -48.47 -4.03 -7.58
CA ARG A 117 -49.72 -4.78 -7.35
C ARG A 117 -49.57 -5.82 -6.24
N ARG A 118 -48.47 -6.58 -6.25
CA ARG A 118 -48.20 -7.63 -5.25
C ARG A 118 -47.95 -7.05 -3.86
N TYR A 119 -47.18 -5.97 -3.78
CA TYR A 119 -46.91 -5.29 -2.52
C TYR A 119 -48.20 -4.75 -1.90
N LYS A 120 -49.07 -4.12 -2.70
CA LYS A 120 -50.42 -3.71 -2.26
C LYS A 120 -51.28 -4.88 -1.79
N ALA A 121 -51.28 -5.99 -2.53
CA ALA A 121 -52.05 -7.18 -2.18
C ALA A 121 -51.58 -7.84 -0.87
N GLY A 122 -50.28 -7.79 -0.60
CA GLY A 122 -49.68 -8.27 0.66
C GLY A 122 -49.73 -7.28 1.82
N GLY A 123 -50.25 -6.05 1.61
CA GLY A 123 -50.28 -5.01 2.65
C GLY A 123 -48.90 -4.41 2.98
N HIS A 124 -47.94 -4.52 2.06
CA HIS A 124 -46.59 -3.99 2.20
C HIS A 124 -46.50 -2.50 1.84
N SER A 125 -45.48 -1.83 2.38
CA SER A 125 -45.16 -0.46 2.02
C SER A 125 -44.75 -0.35 0.55
N LEU A 126 -45.04 0.80 -0.06
CA LEU A 126 -44.60 1.13 -1.42
C LEU A 126 -43.23 1.81 -1.47
N GLN A 127 -42.55 1.96 -0.34
CA GLN A 127 -41.23 2.57 -0.23
C GLN A 127 -40.26 1.99 -1.27
N ALA A 128 -40.13 0.66 -1.32
CA ALA A 128 -39.23 -0.01 -2.28
C ALA A 128 -39.70 0.20 -3.73
N VAL A 129 -41.01 0.17 -3.99
CA VAL A 129 -41.54 0.45 -5.33
C VAL A 129 -41.13 1.85 -5.80
N TYR A 130 -41.22 2.86 -4.92
CA TYR A 130 -40.80 4.22 -5.23
C TYR A 130 -39.29 4.34 -5.43
N HIS A 131 -38.48 3.63 -4.63
CA HIS A 131 -37.03 3.54 -4.85
C HIS A 131 -36.72 3.00 -6.26
N TYR A 132 -37.27 1.85 -6.64
CA TYR A 132 -36.94 1.25 -7.94
C TYR A 132 -37.58 2.00 -9.12
N ARG A 133 -38.69 2.72 -8.93
CA ARG A 133 -39.17 3.70 -9.93
C ARG A 133 -38.19 4.87 -10.10
N ASN A 134 -37.59 5.38 -9.01
CA ASN A 134 -36.52 6.38 -9.08
C ASN A 134 -35.29 5.83 -9.83
N VAL A 135 -34.86 4.59 -9.55
CA VAL A 135 -33.73 3.95 -10.27
C VAL A 135 -33.98 3.91 -11.78
N VAL A 136 -35.15 3.44 -12.21
CA VAL A 136 -35.51 3.41 -13.64
C VAL A 136 -35.59 4.82 -14.22
N ALA A 137 -36.21 5.77 -13.51
CA ALA A 137 -36.33 7.16 -13.97
C ALA A 137 -34.96 7.85 -14.14
N ARG A 138 -34.00 7.60 -13.24
CA ARG A 138 -32.61 8.12 -13.36
C ARG A 138 -31.87 7.53 -14.56
N HIS A 139 -32.06 6.23 -14.80
CA HIS A 139 -31.49 5.52 -15.94
C HIS A 139 -32.04 6.04 -17.27
N VAL A 140 -33.36 6.22 -17.34
CA VAL A 140 -34.04 6.71 -18.55
C VAL A 140 -33.80 8.21 -18.74
N GLY A 141 -33.75 9.00 -17.67
CA GLY A 141 -33.66 10.45 -17.75
C GLY A 141 -34.95 11.10 -18.28
N ASP A 142 -36.11 10.57 -17.90
CA ASP A 142 -37.43 11.05 -18.34
C ASP A 142 -37.96 12.27 -17.56
N GLY A 143 -37.18 12.76 -16.59
CA GLY A 143 -37.52 13.91 -15.74
C GLY A 143 -38.40 13.58 -14.53
N THR A 144 -38.73 12.30 -14.28
CA THR A 144 -39.62 11.92 -13.15
C THR A 144 -38.86 11.48 -11.88
N ALA A 145 -37.52 11.44 -11.91
CA ALA A 145 -36.70 10.93 -10.82
C ALA A 145 -36.93 11.64 -9.47
N ASP A 146 -37.00 12.97 -9.47
CA ASP A 146 -37.22 13.78 -8.25
C ASP A 146 -38.56 13.49 -7.59
N GLU A 147 -39.61 13.28 -8.40
CA GLU A 147 -40.95 12.94 -7.90
C GLU A 147 -40.92 11.60 -7.16
N TRP A 148 -40.29 10.59 -7.76
CA TRP A 148 -40.16 9.27 -7.16
C TRP A 148 -39.26 9.30 -5.91
N TYR A 149 -38.19 10.10 -5.91
CA TYR A 149 -37.34 10.29 -4.75
C TYR A 149 -38.11 10.90 -3.57
N ALA A 150 -38.92 11.93 -3.82
CA ALA A 150 -39.76 12.55 -2.79
C ALA A 150 -40.77 11.55 -2.20
N LYS A 151 -41.42 10.73 -3.04
CA LYS A 151 -42.32 9.67 -2.59
C LYS A 151 -41.60 8.59 -1.79
N TRP A 152 -40.42 8.18 -2.24
CA TRP A 152 -39.57 7.20 -1.56
C TRP A 152 -39.20 7.68 -0.16
N ARG A 153 -38.70 8.90 -0.02
CA ARG A 153 -38.30 9.49 1.27
C ARG A 153 -39.47 9.66 2.25
N ALA A 154 -40.69 9.84 1.73
CA ALA A 154 -41.89 10.06 2.53
C ALA A 154 -42.61 8.76 2.95
N ALA A 155 -42.32 7.63 2.29
CA ALA A 155 -42.97 6.35 2.58
C ALA A 155 -42.33 5.66 3.80
N GLU A 156 -43.16 4.99 4.60
CA GLU A 156 -42.70 4.20 5.75
C GLU A 156 -41.90 2.97 5.31
N ARG A 157 -40.87 2.57 6.07
CA ARG A 157 -40.12 1.33 5.82
C ARG A 157 -40.84 0.11 6.38
N ASP A 158 -40.62 -1.04 5.76
CA ASP A 158 -41.14 -2.34 6.19
C ASP A 158 -40.16 -3.48 5.86
N ALA A 159 -40.58 -4.74 6.06
CA ALA A 159 -39.77 -5.93 5.81
C ALA A 159 -39.38 -6.18 4.34
N LEU A 160 -39.97 -5.46 3.38
CA LEU A 160 -39.61 -5.53 1.96
C LEU A 160 -38.83 -4.30 1.48
N SER A 161 -38.65 -3.29 2.33
CA SER A 161 -37.73 -2.17 2.08
C SER A 161 -36.29 -2.68 1.96
N ASP A 162 -35.43 -1.96 1.27
CA ASP A 162 -34.02 -2.37 1.19
C ASP A 162 -33.34 -2.30 2.55
N CYS A 163 -32.18 -2.94 2.65
CA CYS A 163 -31.33 -2.89 3.83
C CYS A 163 -31.15 -1.43 4.27
N GLU A 164 -31.25 -1.17 5.56
CA GLU A 164 -31.18 0.19 6.12
C GLU A 164 -29.86 0.88 5.80
N GLY A 165 -28.76 0.11 5.68
CA GLY A 165 -27.48 0.63 5.22
C GLY A 165 -27.39 0.86 3.71
N CYS A 166 -28.16 0.14 2.88
CA CYS A 166 -28.11 0.27 1.42
C CYS A 166 -28.98 1.42 0.90
N ASP A 167 -30.14 1.69 1.51
CA ASP A 167 -31.06 2.78 1.15
C ASP A 167 -30.33 4.14 0.96
N PRO A 168 -29.47 4.58 1.91
CA PRO A 168 -28.69 5.82 1.79
C PRO A 168 -27.84 5.92 0.51
N THR A 169 -27.32 4.82 -0.02
CA THR A 169 -26.49 4.84 -1.23
C THR A 169 -27.32 5.19 -2.47
N GLY A 170 -28.51 4.59 -2.60
CA GLY A 170 -29.45 4.95 -3.68
C GLY A 170 -29.89 6.42 -3.60
N MET A 171 -30.12 6.91 -2.38
CA MET A 171 -30.47 8.31 -2.14
C MET A 171 -29.33 9.27 -2.47
N ALA A 172 -28.10 8.95 -2.04
CA ALA A 172 -26.91 9.74 -2.31
C ALA A 172 -26.66 9.84 -3.83
N ARG A 173 -26.73 8.72 -4.55
CA ARG A 173 -26.59 8.69 -6.02
C ARG A 173 -27.59 9.60 -6.73
N HIS A 174 -28.86 9.63 -6.28
CA HIS A 174 -29.85 10.57 -6.81
C HIS A 174 -29.48 12.05 -6.54
N LEU A 175 -29.07 12.37 -5.31
CA LEU A 175 -28.69 13.72 -4.92
C LEU A 175 -27.44 14.21 -5.66
N ILE A 176 -26.45 13.34 -5.85
CA ILE A 176 -25.23 13.60 -6.62
C ILE A 176 -25.55 13.95 -8.07
N GLU A 177 -26.41 13.17 -8.73
CA GLU A 177 -26.84 13.45 -10.11
C GLU A 177 -27.60 14.77 -10.24
N SER A 178 -28.23 15.21 -9.16
CA SER A 178 -28.96 16.48 -9.07
C SER A 178 -28.07 17.65 -8.60
N GLY A 179 -26.78 17.42 -8.36
CA GLY A 179 -25.82 18.43 -7.88
C GLY A 179 -26.00 18.84 -6.42
N ARG A 180 -26.74 18.08 -5.60
CA ARG A 180 -27.05 18.37 -4.19
C ARG A 180 -26.07 17.66 -3.26
N TYR A 181 -24.80 18.05 -3.35
CA TYR A 181 -23.68 17.33 -2.71
C TYR A 181 -23.70 17.38 -1.17
N GLU A 182 -24.08 18.50 -0.58
CA GLU A 182 -24.17 18.65 0.89
C GLU A 182 -25.24 17.73 1.48
N GLU A 183 -26.41 17.65 0.83
CA GLU A 183 -27.48 16.75 1.26
C GLU A 183 -27.11 15.28 1.07
N ALA A 184 -26.34 14.95 0.02
CA ALA A 184 -25.82 13.60 -0.16
C ALA A 184 -24.88 13.20 1.00
N PHE A 185 -24.05 14.13 1.47
CA PHE A 185 -23.17 13.92 2.61
C PHE A 185 -23.94 13.68 3.92
N GLU A 186 -25.01 14.44 4.17
CA GLU A 186 -25.87 14.22 5.33
C GLU A 186 -26.55 12.85 5.31
N ILE A 187 -27.04 12.43 4.15
CA ILE A 187 -27.67 11.11 3.96
C ILE A 187 -26.67 9.96 4.17
N ALA A 188 -25.40 10.14 3.75
CA ALA A 188 -24.38 9.11 3.86
C ALA A 188 -23.85 8.90 5.29
N ALA A 189 -24.01 9.89 6.18
CA ALA A 189 -23.37 9.91 7.50
C ALA A 189 -23.61 8.66 8.38
N PRO A 190 -24.83 8.08 8.46
CA PRO A 190 -25.09 6.88 9.29
C PRO A 190 -24.40 5.60 8.79
N VAL A 191 -24.05 5.54 7.51
CA VAL A 191 -23.31 4.39 6.94
C VAL A 191 -21.81 4.62 7.09
N LEU A 192 -21.35 5.84 6.82
CA LEU A 192 -19.93 6.21 6.93
C LEU A 192 -19.41 6.17 8.37
N ASN A 193 -20.27 6.37 9.38
CA ASN A 193 -19.92 6.27 10.79
C ASN A 193 -20.09 4.85 11.39
N ALA A 194 -20.32 3.85 10.54
CA ALA A 194 -20.55 2.45 10.90
C ALA A 194 -21.74 2.19 11.85
N THR A 195 -22.72 3.11 11.92
CA THR A 195 -24.00 2.83 12.63
C THR A 195 -24.82 1.78 11.87
N LEU A 196 -24.67 1.71 10.55
CA LEU A 196 -25.33 0.76 9.66
C LEU A 196 -24.30 0.03 8.80
N THR A 197 -24.25 -1.29 8.88
CA THR A 197 -23.30 -2.14 8.12
C THR A 197 -24.02 -3.30 7.42
N CYS A 198 -23.53 -3.73 6.26
CA CYS A 198 -23.98 -4.93 5.56
C CYS A 198 -22.90 -5.38 4.55
N ASN A 199 -23.13 -6.46 3.78
CA ASN A 199 -22.13 -6.96 2.83
C ASN A 199 -21.79 -5.97 1.68
N GLU A 200 -22.68 -5.03 1.36
CA GLU A 200 -22.47 -4.00 0.32
C GLU A 200 -21.95 -2.66 0.87
N GLN A 201 -21.95 -2.49 2.20
CA GLN A 201 -21.67 -1.23 2.87
C GLN A 201 -20.55 -1.40 3.90
N PRO A 202 -19.58 -0.48 3.97
CA PRO A 202 -19.65 0.90 3.47
C PRO A 202 -19.03 1.12 2.08
N GLN A 203 -18.52 0.10 1.39
CA GLN A 203 -17.76 0.29 0.15
C GLN A 203 -18.60 0.98 -0.95
N SER A 204 -19.87 0.62 -1.12
CA SER A 204 -20.71 1.23 -2.16
C SER A 204 -21.01 2.71 -1.88
N ILE A 205 -21.28 3.08 -0.63
CA ILE A 205 -21.45 4.50 -0.28
C ILE A 205 -20.12 5.25 -0.39
N GLN A 206 -18.99 4.64 -0.05
CA GLN A 206 -17.67 5.26 -0.16
C GLN A 206 -17.33 5.60 -1.62
N SER A 207 -17.57 4.67 -2.56
CA SER A 207 -17.44 4.90 -4.00
C SER A 207 -18.32 6.05 -4.48
N ALA A 208 -19.62 6.01 -4.13
CA ALA A 208 -20.57 7.04 -4.52
C ALA A 208 -20.18 8.44 -3.98
N MET A 209 -19.53 8.51 -2.83
CA MET A 209 -19.16 9.76 -2.17
C MET A 209 -17.87 10.41 -2.70
N LEU A 210 -17.07 9.72 -3.53
CA LEU A 210 -15.86 10.27 -4.16
C LEU A 210 -16.07 11.68 -4.77
N PRO A 211 -17.06 11.91 -5.67
CA PRO A 211 -17.31 13.24 -6.22
C PRO A 211 -17.77 14.26 -5.16
N VAL A 212 -18.50 13.83 -4.12
CA VAL A 212 -18.97 14.72 -3.04
C VAL A 212 -17.78 15.27 -2.27
N TYR A 213 -16.82 14.41 -1.89
CA TYR A 213 -15.62 14.83 -1.19
C TYR A 213 -14.80 15.83 -2.00
N LEU A 214 -14.58 15.58 -3.29
CA LEU A 214 -13.85 16.51 -4.15
C LEU A 214 -14.57 17.87 -4.28
N ARG A 215 -15.89 17.86 -4.49
CA ARG A 215 -16.69 19.09 -4.64
C ARG A 215 -16.80 19.91 -3.36
N THR A 216 -16.73 19.26 -2.20
CA THR A 216 -16.81 19.91 -0.88
C THR A 216 -15.44 20.25 -0.28
N GLY A 217 -14.35 20.12 -1.05
CA GLY A 217 -13.00 20.50 -0.63
C GLY A 217 -12.36 19.53 0.38
N ARG A 218 -12.66 18.24 0.27
CA ARG A 218 -12.27 17.15 1.19
C ARG A 218 -11.43 16.07 0.49
N PRO A 219 -10.27 16.41 -0.11
CA PRO A 219 -9.51 15.47 -0.93
C PRO A 219 -8.93 14.28 -0.13
N GLU A 220 -8.58 14.49 1.14
CA GLU A 220 -8.08 13.41 2.01
C GLU A 220 -9.15 12.34 2.27
N GLN A 221 -10.40 12.75 2.53
CA GLN A 221 -11.52 11.82 2.65
C GLN A 221 -11.83 11.11 1.33
N ALA A 222 -11.63 11.78 0.19
CA ALA A 222 -11.79 11.16 -1.12
C ALA A 222 -10.73 10.08 -1.36
N ALA A 223 -9.46 10.35 -1.02
CA ALA A 223 -8.37 9.37 -1.10
C ALA A 223 -8.64 8.16 -0.20
N GLU A 224 -9.08 8.39 1.04
CA GLU A 224 -9.41 7.31 1.98
C GLU A 224 -10.58 6.45 1.48
N ALA A 225 -11.66 7.09 1.00
CA ALA A 225 -12.80 6.39 0.42
C ALA A 225 -12.40 5.58 -0.82
N HIS A 226 -11.53 6.14 -1.67
CA HIS A 226 -10.99 5.43 -2.83
C HIS A 226 -10.25 4.16 -2.39
N ARG A 227 -9.33 4.28 -1.44
CA ARG A 227 -8.48 3.16 -0.96
C ARG A 227 -9.31 2.04 -0.35
N ARG A 228 -10.19 2.36 0.59
CA ARG A 228 -11.05 1.37 1.28
C ARG A 228 -12.01 0.68 0.32
N ALA A 229 -12.78 1.44 -0.46
CA ALA A 229 -13.79 0.83 -1.31
C ALA A 229 -13.18 0.04 -2.46
N TYR A 230 -12.14 0.58 -3.12
CA TYR A 230 -11.47 -0.13 -4.21
C TYR A 230 -10.85 -1.45 -3.74
N ARG A 231 -10.29 -1.49 -2.52
CA ARG A 231 -9.71 -2.70 -1.93
C ARG A 231 -10.72 -3.85 -1.81
N VAL A 232 -11.99 -3.53 -1.56
CA VAL A 232 -13.09 -4.50 -1.53
C VAL A 232 -13.56 -4.84 -2.95
N HIS A 233 -13.79 -3.83 -3.80
CA HIS A 233 -14.33 -4.02 -5.14
C HIS A 233 -13.38 -4.77 -6.08
N ARG A 234 -12.05 -4.68 -5.90
CA ARG A 234 -11.03 -5.24 -6.82
C ARG A 234 -11.10 -6.76 -7.02
N ALA A 235 -11.82 -7.50 -6.16
CA ALA A 235 -12.00 -8.95 -6.27
C ALA A 235 -13.38 -9.37 -6.78
N ARG A 236 -14.31 -8.43 -6.98
CA ARG A 236 -15.73 -8.71 -7.23
C ARG A 236 -16.11 -8.26 -8.64
N LEU A 237 -16.24 -9.22 -9.57
CA LEU A 237 -16.62 -8.94 -10.96
C LEU A 237 -17.93 -8.16 -11.08
N ALA A 238 -18.89 -8.42 -10.18
CA ALA A 238 -20.18 -7.73 -10.13
C ALA A 238 -20.05 -6.21 -9.90
N ASP A 239 -18.95 -5.76 -9.30
CA ASP A 239 -18.72 -4.37 -8.89
C ASP A 239 -18.00 -3.55 -9.98
N LEU A 240 -17.97 -4.03 -11.24
CA LEU A 240 -17.27 -3.36 -12.34
C LEU A 240 -17.73 -1.90 -12.55
N SER A 241 -18.99 -1.57 -12.28
CA SER A 241 -19.47 -0.18 -12.31
C SER A 241 -18.83 0.68 -11.20
N ASP A 242 -18.69 0.16 -9.98
CA ASP A 242 -18.02 0.88 -8.89
C ASP A 242 -16.51 1.06 -9.18
N ILE A 243 -15.87 0.07 -9.83
CA ILE A 243 -14.50 0.23 -10.35
C ILE A 243 -14.39 1.39 -11.35
N ALA A 244 -15.40 1.64 -12.18
CA ALA A 244 -15.42 2.79 -13.07
C ALA A 244 -15.44 4.12 -12.30
N GLU A 245 -16.20 4.22 -11.20
CA GLU A 245 -16.19 5.42 -10.32
C GLU A 245 -14.77 5.71 -9.77
N HIS A 246 -14.01 4.67 -9.41
CA HIS A 246 -12.61 4.80 -8.97
C HIS A 246 -11.66 5.23 -10.09
N LEU A 247 -11.87 4.76 -11.33
CA LEU A 247 -11.10 5.18 -12.50
C LEU A 247 -11.35 6.65 -12.82
N GLU A 248 -12.60 7.10 -12.77
CA GLU A 248 -12.95 8.52 -12.93
C GLU A 248 -12.26 9.37 -11.87
N PHE A 249 -12.31 8.97 -10.59
CA PHE A 249 -11.59 9.61 -9.51
C PHE A 249 -10.08 9.73 -9.81
N CYS A 250 -9.42 8.65 -10.21
CA CYS A 250 -7.99 8.69 -10.52
C CYS A 250 -7.67 9.67 -11.66
N ALA A 251 -8.51 9.69 -12.71
CA ALA A 251 -8.31 10.52 -13.88
C ALA A 251 -8.47 12.02 -13.60
N ILE A 252 -9.28 12.42 -12.62
CA ILE A 252 -9.54 13.84 -12.30
C ILE A 252 -8.71 14.37 -11.11
N THR A 253 -7.87 13.54 -10.50
CA THR A 253 -7.10 13.89 -9.29
C THR A 253 -5.58 13.79 -9.46
N GLY A 254 -5.07 13.73 -10.69
CA GLY A 254 -3.64 13.60 -10.97
C GLY A 254 -3.04 12.24 -10.58
N ASN A 255 -3.89 11.21 -10.50
CA ASN A 255 -3.51 9.85 -10.11
C ASN A 255 -3.47 8.92 -11.34
N GLU A 256 -2.86 9.37 -12.43
CA GLU A 256 -2.86 8.65 -13.72
C GLU A 256 -2.16 7.30 -13.63
N ALA A 257 -1.06 7.21 -12.88
CA ALA A 257 -0.33 5.96 -12.67
C ALA A 257 -1.19 4.92 -11.93
N ARG A 258 -1.89 5.34 -10.86
CA ARG A 258 -2.84 4.47 -10.15
C ARG A 258 -4.00 4.08 -11.06
N GLY A 259 -4.57 5.02 -11.79
CA GLY A 259 -5.63 4.74 -12.77
C GLY A 259 -5.19 3.69 -13.79
N LEU A 260 -3.97 3.81 -14.34
CA LEU A 260 -3.42 2.88 -15.31
C LEU A 260 -3.22 1.47 -14.73
N GLU A 261 -2.80 1.36 -13.48
CA GLU A 261 -2.72 0.08 -12.76
C GLU A 261 -4.11 -0.58 -12.65
N ILE A 262 -5.14 0.20 -12.31
CA ILE A 262 -6.53 -0.28 -12.20
C ILE A 262 -7.04 -0.73 -13.58
N VAL A 263 -6.78 0.04 -14.65
CA VAL A 263 -7.13 -0.35 -16.03
C VAL A 263 -6.47 -1.67 -16.38
N GLN A 264 -5.15 -1.81 -16.17
CA GLN A 264 -4.42 -3.05 -16.51
C GLN A 264 -4.95 -4.27 -15.77
N ARG A 265 -5.28 -4.13 -14.48
CA ARG A 265 -5.81 -5.22 -13.66
C ARG A 265 -7.17 -5.71 -14.19
N HIS A 266 -8.05 -4.78 -14.56
CA HIS A 266 -9.46 -5.08 -14.84
C HIS A 266 -9.81 -5.13 -16.33
N LEU A 267 -8.87 -4.83 -17.23
CA LEU A 267 -9.13 -4.84 -18.68
C LEU A 267 -9.67 -6.20 -19.17
N GLY A 268 -9.21 -7.30 -18.57
CA GLY A 268 -9.71 -8.65 -18.89
C GLY A 268 -11.13 -8.94 -18.43
N TRP A 269 -11.70 -8.14 -17.53
CA TRP A 269 -13.09 -8.32 -17.10
C TRP A 269 -14.08 -7.93 -18.20
N LEU A 270 -13.67 -7.12 -19.18
CA LEU A 270 -14.51 -6.77 -20.33
C LEU A 270 -14.88 -7.98 -21.20
N ASP A 271 -14.07 -9.04 -21.19
CA ASP A 271 -14.37 -10.27 -21.92
C ASP A 271 -15.56 -11.05 -21.29
N ARG A 272 -15.89 -10.75 -20.04
CA ARG A 272 -16.98 -11.36 -19.27
C ARG A 272 -17.70 -10.33 -18.41
N ALA A 273 -17.94 -9.14 -18.97
CA ALA A 273 -18.52 -8.03 -18.22
C ALA A 273 -19.89 -8.45 -17.63
N PRO A 274 -20.19 -8.07 -16.37
CA PRO A 274 -21.41 -8.52 -15.70
C PRO A 274 -22.68 -7.97 -16.35
N SER A 275 -22.58 -6.83 -17.03
CA SER A 275 -23.65 -6.28 -17.84
C SER A 275 -23.12 -5.32 -18.91
N VAL A 276 -23.96 -5.04 -19.90
CA VAL A 276 -23.65 -4.07 -20.97
C VAL A 276 -23.50 -2.66 -20.39
N HIS A 277 -24.25 -2.33 -19.33
CA HIS A 277 -24.11 -1.05 -18.63
C HIS A 277 -22.76 -0.89 -17.94
N ALA A 278 -22.31 -1.93 -17.21
CA ALA A 278 -21.00 -1.90 -16.54
C ALA A 278 -19.84 -1.85 -17.55
N GLU A 279 -19.95 -2.56 -18.68
CA GLU A 279 -18.98 -2.45 -19.78
C GLU A 279 -18.89 -1.00 -20.30
N MET A 280 -20.04 -0.37 -20.54
CA MET A 280 -20.11 1.01 -21.02
C MET A 280 -19.47 2.00 -20.05
N GLU A 281 -19.79 1.94 -18.75
CA GLU A 281 -19.23 2.82 -17.72
C GLU A 281 -17.71 2.63 -17.59
N PHE A 282 -17.24 1.38 -17.49
CA PHE A 282 -15.81 1.08 -17.41
C PHE A 282 -15.05 1.56 -18.64
N CYS A 283 -15.57 1.31 -19.85
CA CYS A 283 -14.92 1.76 -21.08
C CYS A 283 -14.76 3.29 -21.12
N ALA A 284 -15.76 4.05 -20.68
CA ALA A 284 -15.69 5.51 -20.62
C ALA A 284 -14.63 5.99 -19.62
N ALA A 285 -14.66 5.46 -18.39
CA ALA A 285 -13.73 5.84 -17.33
C ALA A 285 -12.28 5.43 -17.64
N ALA A 286 -12.07 4.22 -18.16
CA ALA A 286 -10.76 3.74 -18.58
C ALA A 286 -10.20 4.58 -19.75
N ALA A 287 -11.03 4.93 -20.74
CA ALA A 287 -10.61 5.81 -21.83
C ALA A 287 -10.17 7.20 -21.33
N LEU A 288 -10.86 7.74 -20.32
CA LEU A 288 -10.47 8.99 -19.67
C LEU A 288 -9.10 8.85 -19.00
N VAL A 289 -8.86 7.80 -18.21
CA VAL A 289 -7.54 7.53 -17.60
C VAL A 289 -6.44 7.48 -18.65
N LEU A 290 -6.63 6.71 -19.74
CA LEU A 290 -5.62 6.59 -20.80
C LEU A 290 -5.36 7.95 -21.47
N SER A 291 -6.38 8.81 -21.62
CA SER A 291 -6.19 10.17 -22.13
C SER A 291 -5.29 11.03 -21.22
N ARG A 292 -5.39 10.84 -19.90
CA ARG A 292 -4.58 11.55 -18.91
C ARG A 292 -3.13 11.06 -18.91
N VAL A 293 -2.93 9.74 -19.01
CA VAL A 293 -1.60 9.13 -19.19
C VAL A 293 -0.93 9.65 -20.49
N GLU A 294 -1.69 9.75 -21.58
CA GLU A 294 -1.20 10.32 -22.84
C GLU A 294 -0.81 11.80 -22.67
N ALA A 295 -1.64 12.60 -22.00
CA ALA A 295 -1.37 14.01 -21.71
C ALA A 295 -0.15 14.21 -20.78
N ALA A 296 0.14 13.25 -19.91
CA ALA A 296 1.33 13.24 -19.06
C ALA A 296 2.63 12.88 -19.81
N GLY A 297 2.57 12.65 -21.13
CA GLY A 297 3.73 12.36 -21.98
C GLY A 297 4.02 10.88 -22.21
N HIS A 298 3.15 9.98 -21.72
CA HIS A 298 3.32 8.52 -21.85
C HIS A 298 2.45 7.91 -22.96
N GLY A 299 2.17 8.67 -24.02
CA GLY A 299 1.29 8.23 -25.12
C GLY A 299 1.79 7.02 -25.94
N ASP A 300 3.10 6.74 -25.89
CA ASP A 300 3.72 5.61 -26.59
C ASP A 300 3.81 4.35 -25.71
N ALA A 301 3.28 4.40 -24.48
CA ALA A 301 3.18 3.24 -23.61
C ALA A 301 2.26 2.16 -24.18
N THR A 302 2.44 0.92 -23.72
CA THR A 302 1.56 -0.20 -24.01
C THR A 302 0.83 -0.63 -22.74
N VAL A 303 -0.35 -1.23 -22.92
CA VAL A 303 -1.17 -1.78 -21.84
C VAL A 303 -1.29 -3.28 -22.06
N ARG A 304 -0.95 -4.07 -21.04
CA ARG A 304 -1.08 -5.53 -21.12
C ARG A 304 -2.54 -5.92 -21.16
N ARG A 305 -2.97 -6.57 -22.25
CA ARG A 305 -4.28 -7.20 -22.35
C ARG A 305 -4.14 -8.72 -22.17
N PRO A 306 -4.85 -9.33 -21.22
CA PRO A 306 -4.82 -10.78 -21.02
C PRO A 306 -5.45 -11.53 -22.20
N ALA A 307 -5.14 -12.82 -22.32
CA ALA A 307 -5.76 -13.70 -23.30
C ALA A 307 -7.24 -13.95 -22.93
N ALA A 308 -8.10 -14.07 -23.94
CA ALA A 308 -9.51 -14.44 -23.76
C ALA A 308 -10.07 -15.06 -25.05
N ASP A 309 -10.87 -16.13 -24.95
CA ASP A 309 -11.64 -16.72 -26.07
C ASP A 309 -10.90 -16.80 -27.41
N GLY A 310 -9.72 -17.42 -27.41
CA GLY A 310 -8.89 -17.60 -28.61
C GLY A 310 -8.08 -16.37 -29.04
N ARG A 311 -8.28 -15.20 -28.41
CA ARG A 311 -7.39 -14.03 -28.51
C ARG A 311 -6.19 -14.23 -27.57
N ALA A 312 -4.98 -14.21 -28.12
CA ALA A 312 -3.76 -14.28 -27.34
C ALA A 312 -3.55 -13.03 -26.47
N ALA A 313 -2.81 -13.17 -25.37
CA ALA A 313 -2.39 -12.04 -24.57
C ALA A 313 -1.42 -11.17 -25.37
N ALA A 314 -1.61 -9.85 -25.33
CA ALA A 314 -0.85 -8.91 -26.16
C ALA A 314 -0.65 -7.59 -25.42
N ASP A 315 0.42 -6.89 -25.76
CA ASP A 315 0.66 -5.52 -25.33
C ASP A 315 0.06 -4.60 -26.39
N VAL A 316 -1.00 -3.89 -26.02
CA VAL A 316 -1.76 -3.04 -26.93
C VAL A 316 -1.26 -1.60 -26.80
N PRO A 317 -0.96 -0.88 -27.90
CA PRO A 317 -0.64 0.53 -27.83
C PRO A 317 -1.73 1.32 -27.10
N LEU A 318 -1.33 2.18 -26.16
CA LEU A 318 -2.25 2.91 -25.31
C LEU A 318 -3.28 3.73 -26.11
N ARG A 319 -2.84 4.40 -27.18
CA ARG A 319 -3.71 5.20 -28.06
C ARG A 319 -4.76 4.37 -28.80
N ASP A 320 -4.38 3.17 -29.24
CA ASP A 320 -5.30 2.26 -29.94
C ASP A 320 -6.35 1.74 -28.96
N LEU A 321 -5.91 1.33 -27.75
CA LEU A 321 -6.80 0.93 -26.67
C LEU A 321 -7.77 2.06 -26.29
N ARG A 322 -7.28 3.28 -26.13
CA ARG A 322 -8.12 4.45 -25.83
C ARG A 322 -9.20 4.64 -26.90
N THR A 323 -8.82 4.58 -28.18
CA THR A 323 -9.75 4.74 -29.30
C THR A 323 -10.81 3.64 -29.31
N GLU A 324 -10.41 2.39 -29.07
CA GLU A 324 -11.32 1.25 -28.96
C GLU A 324 -12.34 1.45 -27.83
N LEU A 325 -11.88 1.82 -26.62
CA LEU A 325 -12.74 1.99 -25.45
C LEU A 325 -13.71 3.18 -25.60
N VAL A 326 -13.28 4.29 -26.22
CA VAL A 326 -14.19 5.40 -26.57
C VAL A 326 -15.28 4.92 -27.54
N GLY A 327 -14.90 4.18 -28.58
CA GLY A 327 -15.83 3.63 -29.57
C GLY A 327 -16.87 2.72 -28.92
N ARG A 328 -16.43 1.77 -28.09
CA ARG A 328 -17.32 0.86 -27.34
C ARG A 328 -18.27 1.61 -26.43
N ALA A 329 -17.77 2.50 -25.58
CA ALA A 329 -18.60 3.25 -24.63
C ALA A 329 -19.70 4.06 -25.34
N THR A 330 -19.35 4.76 -26.43
CA THR A 330 -20.30 5.58 -27.18
C THR A 330 -21.32 4.76 -27.96
N GLU A 331 -20.92 3.63 -28.54
CA GLU A 331 -21.84 2.69 -29.20
C GLU A 331 -22.85 2.11 -28.21
N LEU A 332 -22.38 1.60 -27.06
CA LEU A 332 -23.24 1.02 -26.04
C LEU A 332 -24.23 2.04 -25.46
N ALA A 333 -23.76 3.27 -25.19
CA ALA A 333 -24.63 4.36 -24.78
C ALA A 333 -25.72 4.67 -25.81
N GLY A 334 -25.37 4.71 -27.09
CA GLY A 334 -26.32 4.90 -28.19
C GLY A 334 -27.41 3.83 -28.25
N ARG A 335 -27.10 2.58 -27.88
CA ARG A 335 -28.08 1.48 -27.81
C ARG A 335 -29.07 1.68 -26.66
N PHE A 336 -28.60 2.11 -25.49
CA PHE A 336 -29.47 2.47 -24.38
C PHE A 336 -30.35 3.67 -24.69
N ASP A 337 -29.79 4.71 -25.27
CA ASP A 337 -30.52 5.92 -25.66
C ASP A 337 -31.61 5.60 -26.70
N ALA A 338 -31.29 4.76 -27.70
CA ALA A 338 -32.27 4.28 -28.67
C ALA A 338 -33.41 3.47 -28.01
N ARG A 339 -33.08 2.62 -27.03
CA ARG A 339 -34.09 1.87 -26.25
C ARG A 339 -34.96 2.80 -25.40
N ASN A 340 -34.33 3.76 -24.73
CA ASN A 340 -34.96 4.62 -23.73
C ASN A 340 -35.75 5.78 -24.37
N GLY A 341 -35.40 6.18 -25.60
CA GLY A 341 -35.99 7.34 -26.27
C GLY A 341 -35.47 8.69 -25.74
N THR A 342 -34.34 8.71 -25.06
CA THR A 342 -33.69 9.88 -24.44
C THR A 342 -32.19 9.87 -24.75
N SER A 343 -31.45 10.96 -24.49
CA SER A 343 -29.98 11.04 -24.65
C SER A 343 -29.20 10.75 -23.36
N ARG A 344 -29.89 10.26 -22.31
CA ARG A 344 -29.37 10.27 -20.93
C ARG A 344 -28.03 9.54 -20.79
N GLN A 345 -27.87 8.38 -21.42
CA GLN A 345 -26.65 7.57 -21.28
C GLN A 345 -25.52 8.13 -22.14
N GLY A 346 -25.82 8.60 -23.36
CA GLY A 346 -24.85 9.26 -24.22
C GLY A 346 -24.31 10.56 -23.60
N ASP A 347 -25.16 11.35 -22.95
CA ASP A 347 -24.75 12.57 -22.25
C ASP A 347 -23.86 12.25 -21.03
N ARG A 348 -24.15 11.18 -20.29
CA ARG A 348 -23.31 10.71 -19.17
C ARG A 348 -21.93 10.24 -19.65
N VAL A 349 -21.87 9.38 -20.67
CA VAL A 349 -20.59 8.93 -21.26
C VAL A 349 -19.77 10.12 -21.78
N ARG A 350 -20.42 11.10 -22.43
CA ARG A 350 -19.73 12.31 -22.90
C ARG A 350 -19.18 13.14 -21.73
N ALA A 351 -19.95 13.27 -20.65
CA ALA A 351 -19.51 13.99 -19.45
C ALA A 351 -18.26 13.34 -18.84
N VAL A 352 -18.21 12.01 -18.73
CA VAL A 352 -17.03 11.27 -18.26
C VAL A 352 -15.83 11.49 -19.18
N LEU A 353 -15.99 11.24 -20.49
CA LEU A 353 -14.90 11.36 -21.47
C LEU A 353 -14.30 12.76 -21.57
N THR A 354 -15.04 13.79 -21.16
CA THR A 354 -14.63 15.21 -21.22
C THR A 354 -14.39 15.81 -19.83
N ALA A 355 -14.43 15.02 -18.77
CA ALA A 355 -14.21 15.49 -17.40
C ALA A 355 -12.79 16.04 -17.23
N GLU A 356 -12.66 17.28 -16.77
CA GLU A 356 -11.38 17.93 -16.52
C GLU A 356 -10.82 17.64 -15.12
N PRO A 357 -9.49 17.73 -14.91
CA PRO A 357 -8.89 17.55 -13.60
C PRO A 357 -9.43 18.59 -12.63
N VAL A 358 -9.80 18.14 -11.44
CA VAL A 358 -10.30 19.00 -10.36
C VAL A 358 -9.22 19.33 -9.32
N ALA A 359 -8.11 18.59 -9.35
CA ALA A 359 -6.93 18.82 -8.54
C ALA A 359 -5.66 18.44 -9.33
N ASP A 360 -4.54 19.11 -9.04
CA ASP A 360 -3.25 18.78 -9.63
C ASP A 360 -2.74 17.40 -9.20
N PHE A 361 -2.92 17.06 -7.93
CA PHE A 361 -2.57 15.76 -7.33
C PHE A 361 -3.28 15.60 -5.98
N VAL A 362 -3.97 14.48 -5.78
CA VAL A 362 -4.48 14.06 -4.47
C VAL A 362 -3.63 12.88 -3.98
N PRO A 363 -2.78 13.06 -2.95
CA PRO A 363 -1.98 11.96 -2.40
C PRO A 363 -2.87 10.83 -1.88
N LEU A 364 -2.63 9.60 -2.33
CA LEU A 364 -3.35 8.42 -1.83
C LEU A 364 -2.74 7.93 -0.52
N ALA A 365 -1.41 7.98 -0.39
CA ALA A 365 -0.70 7.76 0.86
C ALA A 365 0.19 8.96 1.22
N ALA A 366 0.60 9.05 2.50
CA ALA A 366 1.40 10.17 3.00
C ALA A 366 2.76 10.32 2.27
N HIS A 367 3.35 9.20 1.85
CA HIS A 367 4.61 9.15 1.09
C HIS A 367 4.43 9.35 -0.42
N HIS A 368 3.20 9.40 -0.92
CA HIS A 368 2.96 9.65 -2.34
C HIS A 368 3.15 11.13 -2.65
N ARG A 369 4.01 11.40 -3.64
CA ARG A 369 4.20 12.73 -4.22
C ARG A 369 3.87 12.67 -5.70
N ARG A 370 3.42 13.80 -6.25
CA ARG A 370 3.27 13.94 -7.70
C ARG A 370 4.62 13.61 -8.35
N PRO A 371 4.67 12.67 -9.31
CA PRO A 371 5.88 12.44 -10.09
C PRO A 371 6.33 13.77 -10.70
N ALA A 372 7.59 14.14 -10.50
CA ALA A 372 8.12 15.34 -11.13
C ALA A 372 8.02 15.18 -12.65
N PRO A 373 7.42 16.13 -13.39
CA PRO A 373 7.49 16.09 -14.84
C PRO A 373 8.97 16.04 -15.26
N ALA A 374 9.28 15.26 -16.31
CA ALA A 374 10.63 15.15 -16.83
C ALA A 374 11.25 16.55 -16.96
N PRO A 375 12.50 16.76 -16.48
CA PRO A 375 13.04 18.10 -16.31
C PRO A 375 13.04 18.84 -17.64
N ALA A 376 12.18 19.86 -17.75
CA ALA A 376 12.32 20.87 -18.78
C ALA A 376 13.64 21.61 -18.53
N GLN A 377 14.45 21.82 -19.58
CA GLN A 377 15.66 22.65 -19.50
C GLN A 377 15.33 23.96 -18.80
N ALA A 378 15.91 24.18 -17.63
CA ALA A 378 15.66 25.36 -16.83
C ALA A 378 16.11 26.61 -17.62
N PRO A 379 15.23 27.60 -17.82
CA PRO A 379 15.66 28.92 -18.27
C PRO A 379 16.53 29.55 -17.18
N ALA A 380 17.67 30.11 -17.57
CA ALA A 380 18.59 30.77 -16.65
C ALA A 380 17.86 31.85 -15.81
N PRO A 381 18.00 31.87 -14.48
CA PRO A 381 17.32 32.85 -13.64
C PRO A 381 17.87 34.26 -13.89
N ALA A 382 16.95 35.23 -14.02
CA ALA A 382 17.28 36.64 -14.12
C ALA A 382 17.76 37.18 -12.76
N VAL A 383 18.95 37.80 -12.77
CA VAL A 383 19.67 38.25 -11.58
C VAL A 383 19.34 39.72 -11.23
N ARG A 384 19.15 40.00 -9.92
CA ARG A 384 19.25 41.35 -9.32
C ARG A 384 20.73 41.66 -9.03
N PRO A 385 21.21 42.92 -9.15
CA PRO A 385 22.64 43.22 -9.06
C PRO A 385 23.20 42.92 -7.67
N GLY A 386 24.32 42.21 -7.64
CA GLY A 386 25.03 41.74 -6.45
C GLY A 386 26.56 41.90 -6.60
N PRO A 387 27.37 41.39 -5.67
CA PRO A 387 28.84 41.58 -5.59
C PRO A 387 29.66 41.21 -6.85
N ASP A 388 29.04 40.59 -7.86
CA ASP A 388 29.58 40.38 -9.20
C ASP A 388 29.90 41.68 -9.97
N ASP A 389 29.25 42.80 -9.62
CA ASP A 389 29.48 44.11 -10.25
C ASP A 389 30.91 44.64 -10.02
N GLU A 390 31.56 44.29 -8.90
CA GLU A 390 32.95 44.67 -8.61
C GLU A 390 33.96 43.86 -9.44
N VAL A 391 33.72 42.55 -9.61
CA VAL A 391 34.56 41.69 -10.46
C VAL A 391 34.40 42.05 -11.94
N ALA A 392 33.17 42.39 -12.36
CA ALA A 392 32.90 42.83 -13.72
C ALA A 392 33.57 44.17 -14.07
N ALA A 393 33.73 45.07 -13.09
CA ALA A 393 34.40 46.36 -13.24
C ALA A 393 35.94 46.29 -13.20
N GLU A 394 36.52 45.19 -12.70
CA GLU A 394 37.97 45.02 -12.65
C GLU A 394 38.56 44.84 -14.06
N THR A 395 39.72 45.45 -14.28
CA THR A 395 40.43 45.50 -15.57
C THR A 395 41.89 45.04 -15.48
N ASP A 396 42.42 44.89 -14.26
CA ASP A 396 43.75 44.36 -14.00
C ASP A 396 43.73 42.81 -13.96
N LEU A 397 44.48 42.19 -14.87
CA LEU A 397 44.60 40.73 -14.99
C LEU A 397 45.18 40.09 -13.72
N ASP A 398 46.14 40.73 -13.05
CA ASP A 398 46.75 40.17 -11.84
C ASP A 398 45.77 40.24 -10.67
N ARG A 399 44.99 41.33 -10.55
CA ARG A 399 43.95 41.43 -9.52
C ARG A 399 42.83 40.41 -9.71
N LEU A 400 42.43 40.12 -10.96
CA LEU A 400 41.44 39.08 -11.24
C LEU A 400 41.95 37.70 -10.82
N LEU A 401 43.22 37.39 -11.10
CA LEU A 401 43.84 36.15 -10.64
C LEU A 401 44.04 36.14 -9.12
N ASP A 402 44.33 37.28 -8.47
CA ASP A 402 44.44 37.37 -7.02
C ASP A 402 43.07 37.17 -6.34
N ILE A 403 41.99 37.70 -6.94
CA ILE A 403 40.61 37.42 -6.49
C ILE A 403 40.33 35.93 -6.59
N ALA A 404 40.74 35.29 -7.69
CA ALA A 404 40.53 33.86 -7.90
C ALA A 404 41.47 32.96 -7.08
N ASP A 405 42.64 33.45 -6.67
CA ASP A 405 43.63 32.69 -5.89
C ASP A 405 43.47 32.83 -4.38
N ARG A 406 42.70 33.83 -3.89
CA ARG A 406 42.27 33.85 -2.49
C ARG A 406 41.49 32.58 -2.17
N ARG A 407 41.64 32.07 -0.93
CA ARG A 407 41.13 30.77 -0.46
C ARG A 407 39.79 30.40 -1.11
N ARG A 408 39.86 29.46 -2.05
CA ARG A 408 38.73 29.00 -2.85
C ARG A 408 37.85 28.09 -1.99
N THR A 409 36.86 28.67 -1.32
CA THR A 409 35.79 27.89 -0.68
C THR A 409 34.69 27.59 -1.70
N ARG A 410 33.87 26.55 -1.49
CA ARG A 410 32.69 26.26 -2.34
C ARG A 410 31.78 27.49 -2.51
N ARG A 411 31.66 28.31 -1.46
CA ARG A 411 30.87 29.54 -1.43
C ARG A 411 31.43 30.67 -2.33
N ASP A 412 32.75 30.76 -2.48
CA ASP A 412 33.40 31.78 -3.32
C ASP A 412 33.65 31.29 -4.75
N MET A 413 33.25 30.05 -5.08
CA MET A 413 33.41 29.48 -6.41
C MET A 413 32.68 30.30 -7.50
N PRO A 414 31.43 30.79 -7.30
CA PRO A 414 30.79 31.66 -8.28
C PRO A 414 31.60 32.93 -8.58
N ARG A 415 32.19 33.55 -7.55
CA ARG A 415 33.05 34.74 -7.68
C ARG A 415 34.37 34.41 -8.36
N THR A 416 34.97 33.28 -8.01
CA THR A 416 36.20 32.74 -8.63
C THR A 416 35.99 32.50 -10.12
N LEU A 417 34.91 31.81 -10.49
CA LEU A 417 34.51 31.57 -11.87
C LEU A 417 34.20 32.89 -12.61
N ALA A 418 33.58 33.87 -11.94
CA ALA A 418 33.35 35.19 -12.51
C ALA A 418 34.66 35.93 -12.80
N ALA A 419 35.64 35.85 -11.89
CA ALA A 419 36.96 36.45 -12.06
C ALA A 419 37.73 35.80 -13.23
N TRP A 420 37.67 34.47 -13.37
CA TRP A 420 38.25 33.76 -14.51
C TRP A 420 37.58 34.11 -15.84
N ARG A 421 36.24 34.14 -15.89
CA ARG A 421 35.52 34.59 -17.09
C ARG A 421 35.91 36.01 -17.50
N ARG A 422 36.02 36.91 -16.53
CA ARG A 422 36.45 38.29 -16.78
C ARG A 422 37.90 38.36 -17.25
N PHE A 423 38.79 37.57 -16.65
CA PHE A 423 40.18 37.43 -17.09
C PHE A 423 40.24 36.98 -18.55
N ASP A 424 39.48 35.94 -18.94
CA ASP A 424 39.48 35.41 -20.30
C ASP A 424 39.01 36.45 -21.34
N VAL A 425 38.04 37.30 -20.99
CA VAL A 425 37.58 38.41 -21.84
C VAL A 425 38.68 39.44 -22.06
N LEU A 426 39.44 39.81 -21.02
CA LEU A 426 40.50 40.82 -21.11
C LEU A 426 41.77 40.27 -21.77
N ALA A 427 42.08 39.00 -21.53
CA ALA A 427 43.21 38.28 -22.13
C ALA A 427 43.08 38.13 -23.67
N ALA A 428 41.88 38.32 -24.23
CA ALA A 428 41.67 38.40 -25.68
C ALA A 428 42.19 39.72 -26.31
N ALA A 429 42.33 40.78 -25.50
CA ALA A 429 42.79 42.10 -25.94
C ALA A 429 44.21 42.45 -25.47
N VAL A 430 44.70 41.78 -24.42
CA VAL A 430 46.03 41.99 -23.83
C VAL A 430 46.72 40.63 -23.69
N GLU A 431 47.93 40.50 -24.26
CA GLU A 431 48.73 39.28 -24.18
C GLU A 431 49.14 38.99 -22.72
N PRO A 432 48.66 37.90 -22.09
CA PRO A 432 48.97 37.61 -20.70
C PRO A 432 50.42 37.16 -20.52
N THR A 433 51.01 37.49 -19.37
CA THR A 433 52.37 37.05 -19.03
C THR A 433 52.43 35.53 -18.84
N PRO A 434 53.63 34.91 -18.93
CA PRO A 434 53.78 33.47 -18.65
C PRO A 434 53.21 33.04 -17.29
N LEU A 435 53.37 33.86 -16.24
CA LEU A 435 52.81 33.60 -14.92
C LEU A 435 51.28 33.68 -14.91
N GLN A 436 50.69 34.68 -15.57
CA GLN A 436 49.23 34.81 -15.69
C GLN A 436 48.61 33.64 -16.45
N ARG A 437 49.27 33.14 -17.50
CA ARG A 437 48.86 31.95 -18.25
C ARG A 437 48.86 30.70 -17.38
N ALA A 438 49.93 30.48 -16.60
CA ALA A 438 50.03 29.35 -15.69
C ALA A 438 48.94 29.40 -14.60
N ARG A 439 48.72 30.56 -13.97
CA ARG A 439 47.65 30.76 -12.96
C ARG A 439 46.24 30.54 -13.53
N ARG A 440 45.98 30.99 -14.76
CA ARG A 440 44.67 30.73 -15.40
C ARG A 440 44.49 29.26 -15.78
N LEU A 441 45.54 28.60 -16.29
CA LEU A 441 45.50 27.17 -16.61
C LEU A 441 45.24 26.31 -15.36
N ASP A 442 45.83 26.68 -14.22
CA ASP A 442 45.52 26.09 -12.92
C ASP A 442 44.02 26.19 -12.59
N GLY A 443 43.42 27.36 -12.85
CA GLY A 443 41.99 27.60 -12.71
C GLY A 443 41.14 26.76 -13.67
N LYS A 444 41.58 26.57 -14.93
CA LYS A 444 40.91 25.68 -15.88
C LYS A 444 40.88 24.24 -15.40
N GLY A 445 41.95 23.78 -14.76
CA GLY A 445 41.96 22.48 -14.09
C GLY A 445 40.87 22.35 -13.03
N VAL A 446 40.60 23.42 -12.26
CA VAL A 446 39.49 23.46 -11.30
C VAL A 446 38.13 23.46 -11.99
N GLU A 447 37.95 24.22 -13.08
CA GLU A 447 36.70 24.23 -13.86
C GLU A 447 36.38 22.82 -14.38
N HIS A 448 37.33 22.15 -15.03
CA HIS A 448 37.19 20.77 -15.48
C HIS A 448 36.88 19.80 -14.32
N ALA A 449 37.50 20.00 -13.15
CA ALA A 449 37.20 19.17 -11.98
C ALA A 449 35.78 19.39 -11.42
N VAL A 450 35.23 20.61 -11.51
CA VAL A 450 33.85 20.92 -11.12
C VAL A 450 32.84 20.31 -12.11
N GLU A 451 33.20 20.24 -13.39
CA GLU A 451 32.39 19.64 -14.46
C GLU A 451 32.56 18.11 -14.56
N ASP A 452 33.31 17.49 -13.63
CA ASP A 452 33.69 16.06 -13.62
C ASP A 452 34.46 15.59 -14.88
N GLU A 453 35.13 16.51 -15.58
CA GLU A 453 36.00 16.24 -16.73
C GLU A 453 37.42 15.87 -16.27
N ARG A 454 37.53 14.70 -15.63
CA ARG A 454 38.73 14.28 -14.86
C ARG A 454 40.02 14.29 -15.67
N GLU A 455 39.99 13.81 -16.91
CA GLU A 455 41.17 13.73 -17.80
C GLU A 455 41.65 15.12 -18.24
N ALA A 456 40.72 16.03 -18.50
CA ALA A 456 41.03 17.41 -18.85
C ALA A 456 41.60 18.19 -17.66
N ALA A 457 41.08 17.94 -16.45
CA ALA A 457 41.61 18.50 -15.21
C ALA A 457 43.06 18.05 -14.97
N VAL A 458 43.34 16.74 -15.12
CA VAL A 458 44.69 16.17 -15.01
C VAL A 458 45.64 16.81 -16.02
N ALA A 459 45.27 16.88 -17.30
CA ALA A 459 46.12 17.49 -18.33
C ALA A 459 46.44 18.96 -18.04
N CYS A 460 45.45 19.73 -17.56
CA CYS A 460 45.66 21.13 -17.17
C CYS A 460 46.63 21.26 -15.99
N TRP A 461 46.49 20.44 -14.94
CA TRP A 461 47.37 20.53 -13.78
C TRP A 461 48.76 19.95 -13.99
N GLU A 462 48.93 18.93 -14.85
CA GLU A 462 50.25 18.46 -15.30
C GLU A 462 51.04 19.57 -15.98
N GLU A 463 50.40 20.26 -16.93
CA GLU A 463 51.04 21.35 -17.66
C GLU A 463 51.27 22.57 -16.76
N THR A 464 50.34 22.86 -15.86
CA THR A 464 50.50 23.90 -14.82
C THR A 464 51.70 23.61 -13.91
N TYR A 465 51.85 22.36 -13.47
CA TYR A 465 52.99 21.92 -12.65
C TYR A 465 54.32 22.12 -13.38
N ARG A 466 54.39 21.78 -14.68
CA ARG A 466 55.58 22.04 -15.53
C ARG A 466 55.88 23.53 -15.64
N LEU A 467 54.87 24.35 -15.96
CA LEU A 467 55.02 25.79 -16.17
C LEU A 467 55.49 26.52 -14.90
N PHE A 468 54.94 26.20 -13.73
CA PHE A 468 55.42 26.80 -12.48
C PHE A 468 56.86 26.39 -12.14
N GLY A 469 57.27 25.17 -12.50
CA GLY A 469 58.67 24.74 -12.38
C GLY A 469 59.63 25.54 -13.27
N GLU A 470 59.24 25.86 -14.49
CA GLU A 470 60.03 26.72 -15.40
C GLU A 470 60.12 28.18 -14.91
N LEU A 471 59.07 28.65 -14.23
CA LEU A 471 59.00 29.98 -13.64
C LEU A 471 59.70 30.07 -12.26
N GLY A 472 60.07 28.93 -11.66
CA GLY A 472 60.66 28.85 -10.33
C GLY A 472 59.69 29.12 -9.18
N ASP A 473 58.37 29.05 -9.41
CA ASP A 473 57.34 29.24 -8.39
C ASP A 473 56.99 27.89 -7.73
N GLU A 474 57.86 27.46 -6.81
CA GLU A 474 57.72 26.16 -6.13
C GLU A 474 56.44 26.06 -5.28
N THR A 475 55.95 27.18 -4.73
CA THR A 475 54.71 27.21 -3.95
C THR A 475 53.50 26.88 -4.82
N ARG A 476 53.27 27.59 -5.93
CA ARG A 476 52.15 27.31 -6.83
C ARG A 476 52.30 25.96 -7.54
N ARG A 477 53.54 25.55 -7.83
CA ARG A 477 53.86 24.23 -8.36
C ARG A 477 53.34 23.12 -7.45
N HIS A 478 53.63 23.16 -6.15
CA HIS A 478 53.17 22.12 -5.22
C HIS A 478 51.67 22.21 -4.90
N ARG A 479 51.03 23.40 -4.98
CA ARG A 479 49.55 23.51 -4.94
C ARG A 479 48.89 22.78 -6.11
N ALA A 480 49.43 22.96 -7.32
CA ALA A 480 48.95 22.25 -8.51
C ALA A 480 49.22 20.74 -8.38
N LEU A 481 50.40 20.34 -7.89
CA LEU A 481 50.76 18.93 -7.66
C LEU A 481 49.80 18.23 -6.69
N GLY A 482 49.41 18.88 -5.59
CA GLY A 482 48.46 18.30 -4.63
C GLY A 482 47.08 18.04 -5.25
N ARG A 483 46.57 18.97 -6.08
CA ARG A 483 45.28 18.78 -6.80
C ARG A 483 45.36 17.73 -7.89
N LEU A 484 46.46 17.75 -8.65
CA LEU A 484 46.78 16.74 -9.66
C LEU A 484 46.78 15.34 -9.05
N GLY A 485 47.50 15.18 -7.93
CA GLY A 485 47.62 13.92 -7.22
C GLY A 485 46.26 13.42 -6.72
N ALA A 486 45.42 14.28 -6.17
CA ALA A 486 44.06 13.90 -5.73
C ALA A 486 43.16 13.47 -6.89
N MET A 487 43.21 14.16 -8.03
CA MET A 487 42.42 13.77 -9.20
C MET A 487 42.89 12.44 -9.78
N ARG A 488 44.21 12.24 -9.90
CA ARG A 488 44.82 10.98 -10.33
C ARG A 488 44.47 9.82 -9.40
N ALA A 489 44.49 10.04 -8.09
CA ALA A 489 44.05 9.07 -7.11
C ALA A 489 42.58 8.64 -7.34
N ARG A 490 41.65 9.59 -7.53
CA ARG A 490 40.25 9.28 -7.87
C ARG A 490 40.06 8.54 -9.19
N MET A 491 41.00 8.66 -10.11
CA MET A 491 41.05 7.91 -11.37
C MET A 491 41.75 6.55 -11.24
N GLY A 492 42.25 6.18 -10.05
CA GLY A 492 42.95 4.93 -9.80
C GLY A 492 44.43 4.91 -10.23
N ASP A 493 45.03 6.06 -10.51
CA ASP A 493 46.46 6.16 -10.82
C ASP A 493 47.31 6.16 -9.53
N PRO A 494 48.20 5.17 -9.33
CA PRO A 494 48.98 5.03 -8.09
C PRO A 494 49.94 6.20 -7.84
N ARG A 495 50.31 6.97 -8.88
CA ARG A 495 51.15 8.16 -8.74
C ARG A 495 50.48 9.25 -7.92
N GLY A 496 49.15 9.27 -7.87
CA GLY A 496 48.40 10.32 -7.20
C GLY A 496 48.74 10.47 -5.71
N LEU A 497 48.90 9.35 -5.00
CA LEU A 497 49.29 9.35 -3.58
C LEU A 497 50.72 9.85 -3.37
N GLU A 498 51.66 9.47 -4.23
CA GLU A 498 53.05 9.94 -4.18
C GLU A 498 53.14 11.45 -4.41
N GLU A 499 52.34 11.97 -5.34
CA GLU A 499 52.29 13.40 -5.66
C GLU A 499 51.66 14.23 -4.55
N MET A 500 50.57 13.74 -3.93
CA MET A 500 50.01 14.38 -2.73
C MET A 500 50.97 14.33 -1.54
N THR A 501 51.69 13.22 -1.36
CA THR A 501 52.71 13.08 -0.32
C THR A 501 53.82 14.11 -0.53
N THR A 502 54.36 14.19 -1.75
CA THR A 502 55.39 15.15 -2.14
C THR A 502 54.95 16.60 -1.88
N ALA A 503 53.72 16.95 -2.26
CA ALA A 503 53.16 18.28 -2.00
C ALA A 503 53.04 18.56 -0.49
N SER A 504 52.57 17.60 0.30
CA SER A 504 52.43 17.76 1.75
C SER A 504 53.78 17.88 2.47
N GLU A 505 54.80 17.14 2.03
CA GLU A 505 56.16 17.22 2.57
C GLU A 505 56.79 18.57 2.28
N TYR A 506 56.61 19.11 1.08
CA TYR A 506 57.04 20.45 0.72
C TYR A 506 56.44 21.51 1.65
N PHE A 507 55.12 21.56 1.82
CA PHE A 507 54.49 22.57 2.68
C PHE A 507 54.75 22.36 4.17
N THR A 508 55.04 21.13 4.61
CA THR A 508 55.49 20.88 5.99
C THR A 508 56.90 21.44 6.22
N ALA A 509 57.78 21.35 5.23
CA ALA A 509 59.15 21.87 5.30
C ALA A 509 59.21 23.39 5.12
N ASP A 510 58.34 23.94 4.27
CA ASP A 510 58.28 25.36 3.90
C ASP A 510 56.86 25.94 4.11
N PRO A 511 56.44 26.21 5.36
CA PRO A 511 55.12 26.78 5.66
C PRO A 511 54.95 28.18 5.07
N THR A 512 53.82 28.41 4.39
CA THR A 512 53.51 29.69 3.73
C THR A 512 52.78 30.68 4.65
N GLY A 513 52.15 30.18 5.72
CA GLY A 513 51.21 30.94 6.55
C GLY A 513 49.87 31.24 5.88
N GLU A 514 49.58 30.59 4.74
CA GLU A 514 48.32 30.73 3.99
C GLU A 514 47.39 29.51 4.16
N GLY A 515 47.76 28.51 4.97
CA GLY A 515 47.00 27.27 5.16
C GLY A 515 47.38 26.11 4.22
N ASP A 516 48.46 26.23 3.45
CA ASP A 516 48.83 25.22 2.45
C ASP A 516 49.29 23.89 3.07
N ALA A 517 49.94 23.94 4.24
CA ALA A 517 50.37 22.74 4.95
C ALA A 517 49.14 21.96 5.43
N THR A 518 48.19 22.64 6.08
CA THR A 518 46.91 22.04 6.48
C THR A 518 46.11 21.54 5.28
N GLY A 519 45.91 22.38 4.25
CA GLY A 519 45.13 22.01 3.08
C GLY A 519 45.72 20.85 2.25
N SER A 520 47.04 20.66 2.24
CA SER A 520 47.70 19.52 1.58
C SER A 520 47.61 18.23 2.40
N LEU A 521 47.75 18.32 3.73
CA LEU A 521 47.59 17.18 4.64
C LEU A 521 46.15 16.69 4.72
N LEU A 522 45.16 17.58 4.75
CA LEU A 522 43.74 17.21 4.72
C LEU A 522 43.38 16.47 3.43
N ARG A 523 43.84 16.98 2.29
CA ARG A 523 43.63 16.31 0.98
C ARG A 523 44.27 14.91 0.93
N LEU A 524 45.48 14.77 1.49
CA LEU A 524 46.14 13.47 1.61
C LEU A 524 45.37 12.52 2.54
N ALA A 525 44.87 13.02 3.68
CA ALA A 525 44.05 12.25 4.59
C ALA A 525 42.70 11.83 3.98
N THR A 526 42.04 12.71 3.21
CA THR A 526 40.84 12.35 2.43
C THR A 526 41.12 11.19 1.49
N ALA A 527 42.24 11.25 0.74
CA ALA A 527 42.62 10.14 -0.14
C ALA A 527 42.87 8.85 0.63
N TYR A 528 43.53 8.90 1.79
CA TYR A 528 43.72 7.70 2.62
C TYR A 528 42.40 7.12 3.17
N VAL A 529 41.44 7.96 3.54
CA VAL A 529 40.08 7.50 3.90
C VAL A 529 39.37 6.86 2.70
N GLU A 530 39.42 7.48 1.52
CA GLU A 530 38.83 6.94 0.28
C GLU A 530 39.45 5.57 -0.12
N PHE A 531 40.72 5.34 0.21
CA PHE A 531 41.44 4.09 -0.09
C PHE A 531 41.49 3.06 1.04
N ASP A 532 40.67 3.21 2.09
CA ASP A 532 40.64 2.27 3.22
C ASP A 532 41.97 2.14 3.97
N ARG A 533 42.69 3.25 4.15
CA ARG A 533 43.99 3.35 4.85
C ARG A 533 43.90 4.22 6.11
N PRO A 534 43.12 3.83 7.13
CA PRO A 534 42.83 4.69 8.28
C PRO A 534 44.08 5.08 9.09
N ALA A 535 45.05 4.18 9.26
CA ALA A 535 46.28 4.48 9.98
C ALA A 535 47.12 5.59 9.32
N ASP A 536 47.19 5.59 7.99
CA ASP A 536 47.91 6.63 7.23
C ASP A 536 47.16 7.95 7.24
N ALA A 537 45.82 7.91 7.19
CA ALA A 537 44.98 9.08 7.36
C ALA A 537 45.22 9.74 8.72
N LEU A 538 45.20 8.96 9.80
CA LEU A 538 45.47 9.46 11.16
C LEU A 538 46.89 10.04 11.29
N ALA A 539 47.90 9.38 10.70
CA ALA A 539 49.27 9.89 10.69
C ALA A 539 49.42 11.21 9.93
N ALA A 540 48.67 11.41 8.84
CA ALA A 540 48.63 12.69 8.12
C ALA A 540 47.91 13.76 8.95
N LEU A 541 46.79 13.43 9.60
CA LEU A 541 46.00 14.35 10.42
C LEU A 541 46.74 14.76 11.71
N ASP A 542 47.58 13.90 12.29
CA ASP A 542 48.42 14.21 13.45
C ASP A 542 49.51 15.25 13.14
N ARG A 543 49.82 15.49 11.87
CA ARG A 543 50.78 16.50 11.40
C ARG A 543 50.14 17.87 11.14
N VAL A 544 48.82 17.97 11.18
CA VAL A 544 48.11 19.23 10.91
C VAL A 544 48.32 20.20 12.08
N ASP A 545 48.75 21.42 11.76
CA ASP A 545 48.79 22.53 12.71
C ASP A 545 47.46 23.32 12.62
N PRO A 546 46.60 23.29 13.65
CA PRO A 546 45.32 24.01 13.64
C PRO A 546 45.47 25.53 13.46
N ASP A 547 46.63 26.10 13.82
CA ASP A 547 46.86 27.54 13.71
C ASP A 547 47.19 27.99 12.26
N ASP A 548 47.58 27.06 11.36
CA ASP A 548 47.87 27.35 9.94
C ASP A 548 46.59 27.59 9.12
N ASP A 549 45.50 26.88 9.47
CA ASP A 549 44.17 27.11 8.90
C ASP A 549 43.05 26.85 9.92
N PRO A 550 42.67 27.88 10.70
CA PRO A 550 41.60 27.74 11.70
C PRO A 550 40.22 27.40 11.09
N ASP A 551 39.96 27.79 9.84
CA ASP A 551 38.68 27.53 9.17
C ASP A 551 38.53 26.04 8.79
N SER A 552 39.64 25.30 8.73
CA SER A 552 39.67 23.87 8.41
C SER A 552 39.47 22.94 9.62
N GLU A 553 39.31 23.48 10.83
CA GLU A 553 39.14 22.68 12.06
C GLU A 553 37.98 21.68 11.94
N GLY A 554 36.85 22.11 11.36
CA GLY A 554 35.69 21.24 11.14
C GLY A 554 36.00 20.04 10.24
N GLU A 555 36.71 20.26 9.13
CA GLU A 555 37.10 19.22 8.17
C GLU A 555 38.15 18.27 8.75
N LEU A 556 39.15 18.80 9.46
CA LEU A 556 40.17 18.03 10.18
C LEU A 556 39.52 16.99 11.11
N TRP A 557 38.63 17.44 11.99
CA TRP A 557 37.97 16.55 12.94
C TRP A 557 36.96 15.62 12.27
N PHE A 558 36.35 16.01 11.15
CA PHE A 558 35.45 15.15 10.38
C PHE A 558 36.21 13.96 9.79
N LEU A 559 37.32 14.23 9.08
CA LEU A 559 38.18 13.21 8.50
C LEU A 559 38.79 12.29 9.58
N ARG A 560 39.17 12.86 10.73
CA ARG A 560 39.64 12.07 11.87
C ARG A 560 38.55 11.14 12.40
N GLY A 561 37.32 11.63 12.50
CA GLY A 561 36.15 10.83 12.87
C GLY A 561 35.93 9.65 11.91
N GLN A 562 35.99 9.88 10.60
CA GLN A 562 35.86 8.83 9.59
C GLN A 562 36.98 7.78 9.71
N ALA A 563 38.24 8.20 9.80
CA ALA A 563 39.38 7.29 9.93
C ALA A 563 39.31 6.43 11.21
N LEU A 564 38.88 7.01 12.34
CA LEU A 564 38.70 6.27 13.60
C LEU A 564 37.56 5.25 13.52
N LEU A 565 36.47 5.55 12.82
CA LEU A 565 35.39 4.56 12.58
C LEU A 565 35.89 3.37 11.77
N MET A 566 36.72 3.62 10.77
CA MET A 566 37.32 2.57 9.93
C MET A 566 38.34 1.72 10.71
N ASP A 567 39.05 2.32 11.68
CA ASP A 567 39.94 1.62 12.63
C ASP A 567 39.20 0.98 13.82
N ALA A 568 37.85 0.96 13.77
CA ALA A 568 36.97 0.45 14.82
C ALA A 568 37.10 1.13 16.21
N ASP A 569 37.68 2.35 16.28
CA ASP A 569 37.68 3.20 17.47
C ASP A 569 36.46 4.14 17.50
N ALA A 570 35.33 3.58 17.90
CA ALA A 570 34.08 4.33 17.98
C ALA A 570 34.10 5.47 19.02
N ASP A 571 34.82 5.31 20.14
CA ASP A 571 34.85 6.32 21.20
C ASP A 571 35.70 7.53 20.77
N GLY A 572 36.85 7.28 20.14
CA GLY A 572 37.67 8.31 19.52
C GLY A 572 36.93 9.02 18.39
N ALA A 573 36.21 8.27 17.54
CA ALA A 573 35.39 8.84 16.47
C ALA A 573 34.30 9.78 16.99
N ILE A 574 33.57 9.39 18.05
CA ILE A 574 32.54 10.23 18.68
C ILE A 574 33.15 11.54 19.19
N ALA A 575 34.31 11.48 19.85
CA ALA A 575 35.00 12.67 20.34
C ALA A 575 35.41 13.60 19.19
N ALA A 576 35.95 13.06 18.10
CA ALA A 576 36.32 13.81 16.91
C ALA A 576 35.10 14.44 16.22
N LEU A 577 34.04 13.66 15.97
CA LEU A 577 32.84 14.15 15.29
C LEU A 577 32.09 15.23 16.09
N ARG A 578 32.12 15.19 17.43
CA ARG A 578 31.59 16.29 18.27
C ARG A 578 32.34 17.60 18.05
N ARG A 579 33.68 17.55 17.97
CA ARG A 579 34.50 18.74 17.68
C ARG A 579 34.24 19.27 16.28
N SER A 580 34.13 18.36 15.30
CA SER A 580 33.78 18.70 13.93
C SER A 580 32.42 19.42 13.84
N ALA A 581 31.39 18.86 14.48
CA ALA A 581 30.06 19.46 14.52
C ALA A 581 30.07 20.85 15.20
N GLU A 582 30.80 21.01 16.31
CA GLU A 582 30.91 22.30 17.00
C GLU A 582 31.57 23.36 16.12
N ALA A 583 32.68 23.02 15.45
CA ALA A 583 33.35 23.91 14.51
C ALA A 583 32.48 24.24 13.28
N ALA A 584 31.65 23.29 12.84
CA ALA A 584 30.82 23.46 11.65
C ALA A 584 29.58 24.34 11.86
N ARG A 585 29.06 24.52 13.09
CA ARG A 585 27.81 25.27 13.38
C ARG A 585 27.78 26.73 12.91
N GLY A 586 28.95 27.33 12.67
CA GLY A 586 29.09 28.68 12.09
C GLY A 586 29.24 28.71 10.57
N SER A 587 29.31 27.56 9.90
CA SER A 587 29.50 27.47 8.46
C SER A 587 28.25 27.94 7.70
N GLY A 588 28.49 28.62 6.57
CA GLY A 588 27.44 28.98 5.62
C GLY A 588 27.13 27.87 4.60
N ASP A 589 27.81 26.72 4.67
CA ASP A 589 27.58 25.57 3.81
C ASP A 589 26.71 24.52 4.55
N PRO A 590 25.45 24.31 4.12
CA PRO A 590 24.56 23.29 4.68
C PRO A 590 25.17 21.90 4.84
N GLU A 591 25.97 21.45 3.88
CA GLU A 591 26.55 20.10 3.91
C GLU A 591 27.64 19.98 4.97
N GLN A 592 28.43 21.04 5.16
CA GLN A 592 29.47 21.07 6.19
C GLN A 592 28.88 21.04 7.60
N VAL A 593 27.69 21.63 7.78
CA VAL A 593 26.94 21.54 9.05
C VAL A 593 26.35 20.14 9.22
N ALA A 594 25.66 19.62 8.20
CA ALA A 594 24.88 18.39 8.29
C ALA A 594 25.73 17.11 8.36
N ALA A 595 26.80 17.00 7.56
CA ALA A 595 27.61 15.78 7.48
C ALA A 595 28.18 15.30 8.83
N PRO A 596 28.85 16.14 9.65
CA PRO A 596 29.40 15.70 10.93
C PRO A 596 28.33 15.35 11.96
N VAL A 597 27.23 16.10 12.04
CA VAL A 597 26.14 15.80 13.00
C VAL A 597 25.41 14.51 12.64
N LEU A 598 25.16 14.25 11.36
CA LEU A 598 24.50 13.03 10.90
C LEU A 598 25.40 11.79 11.09
N LEU A 599 26.71 11.91 10.81
CA LEU A 599 27.65 10.81 11.06
C LEU A 599 27.81 10.55 12.57
N LEU A 600 27.85 11.60 13.39
CA LEU A 600 27.86 11.48 14.85
C LEU A 600 26.61 10.76 15.35
N ALA A 601 25.44 11.18 14.89
CA ALA A 601 24.15 10.57 15.25
C ALA A 601 24.11 9.09 14.89
N ARG A 602 24.48 8.73 13.66
CA ARG A 602 24.54 7.33 13.20
C ARG A 602 25.50 6.49 14.05
N THR A 603 26.68 7.03 14.39
CA THR A 603 27.65 6.33 15.24
C THR A 603 27.11 6.09 16.64
N LEU A 604 26.46 7.09 17.23
CA LEU A 604 25.83 6.97 18.55
C LEU A 604 24.67 5.97 18.54
N ALA A 605 23.80 6.01 17.51
CA ALA A 605 22.66 5.12 17.37
C ALA A 605 23.04 3.63 17.27
N ARG A 606 24.22 3.32 16.73
CA ARG A 606 24.74 1.95 16.58
C ARG A 606 25.44 1.39 17.83
N ARG A 607 25.55 2.19 18.90
CA ARG A 607 26.08 1.70 20.19
C ARG A 607 25.11 0.72 20.82
N GLU A 608 25.60 -0.08 21.76
CA GLU A 608 24.78 -1.04 22.52
C GLU A 608 23.59 -0.39 23.23
N ALA A 609 23.74 0.86 23.67
CA ALA A 609 22.65 1.63 24.27
C ALA A 609 21.52 1.99 23.29
N GLY A 610 21.76 1.89 21.98
CA GLY A 610 20.83 2.31 20.94
C GLY A 610 20.70 3.84 20.82
N PRO A 611 19.78 4.31 19.96
CA PRO A 611 19.45 5.73 19.85
C PRO A 611 18.70 6.26 21.08
N ASP A 612 18.94 7.52 21.42
CA ASP A 612 18.23 8.28 22.45
C ASP A 612 17.75 9.64 21.91
N ASP A 613 17.07 10.44 22.73
CA ASP A 613 16.60 11.78 22.32
C ASP A 613 17.77 12.73 21.94
N GLY A 614 18.99 12.46 22.43
CA GLY A 614 20.19 13.20 22.02
C GLY A 614 20.60 12.88 20.58
N VAL A 615 20.50 11.62 20.17
CA VAL A 615 20.65 11.21 18.76
C VAL A 615 19.60 11.89 17.88
N ILE A 616 18.34 11.91 18.32
CA ILE A 616 17.26 12.58 17.57
C ILE A 616 17.57 14.07 17.39
N ALA A 617 17.99 14.76 18.45
CA ALA A 617 18.35 16.18 18.37
C ALA A 617 19.49 16.47 17.38
N LEU A 618 20.48 15.57 17.26
CA LEU A 618 21.56 15.70 16.28
C LEU A 618 21.06 15.52 14.84
N ILE A 619 20.12 14.60 14.62
CA ILE A 619 19.51 14.40 13.29
C ILE A 619 18.62 15.59 12.94
N ASP A 620 17.86 16.14 13.90
CA ASP A 620 17.08 17.37 13.73
C ASP A 620 17.96 18.55 13.30
N GLU A 621 19.13 18.71 13.93
CA GLU A 621 20.13 19.72 13.56
C GLU A 621 20.58 19.54 12.09
N GLY A 622 20.90 18.30 11.69
CA GLY A 622 21.30 17.98 10.31
C GLY A 622 20.18 18.24 9.29
N ILE A 623 18.95 17.85 9.60
CA ILE A 623 17.78 18.10 8.74
C ILE A 623 17.49 19.60 8.62
N ALA A 624 17.60 20.36 9.72
CA ALA A 624 17.36 21.80 9.72
C ALA A 624 18.41 22.57 8.89
N ALA A 625 19.65 22.06 8.84
CA ALA A 625 20.70 22.65 8.02
C ALA A 625 20.46 22.52 6.51
N LEU A 626 19.72 21.49 6.06
CA LEU A 626 19.52 21.16 4.64
C LEU A 626 18.24 21.83 4.07
N PRO A 627 18.34 22.92 3.27
CA PRO A 627 17.18 23.76 2.91
C PRO A 627 16.25 23.18 1.83
N GLY A 628 16.62 22.09 1.16
CA GLY A 628 15.84 21.49 0.08
C GLY A 628 16.04 19.97 -0.04
N PRO A 629 15.31 19.33 -0.97
CA PRO A 629 15.47 17.90 -1.24
C PRO A 629 16.91 17.58 -1.66
N SER A 630 17.49 16.57 -1.04
CA SER A 630 18.80 16.02 -1.41
C SER A 630 18.91 14.57 -0.92
N PRO A 631 19.78 13.74 -1.51
CA PRO A 631 20.05 12.39 -1.00
C PRO A 631 20.46 12.38 0.49
N MET A 632 21.19 13.41 0.94
CA MET A 632 21.59 13.55 2.34
C MET A 632 20.39 13.83 3.26
N ARG A 633 19.44 14.65 2.82
CA ARG A 633 18.22 14.94 3.57
C ARG A 633 17.32 13.70 3.64
N ALA A 634 17.18 12.96 2.54
CA ALA A 634 16.46 11.69 2.51
C ALA A 634 17.10 10.66 3.46
N ALA A 635 18.43 10.56 3.47
CA ALA A 635 19.17 9.72 4.41
C ALA A 635 18.95 10.16 5.87
N ALA A 636 18.96 11.46 6.16
CA ALA A 636 18.70 11.95 7.51
C ALA A 636 17.29 11.58 8.01
N HIS A 637 16.27 11.72 7.16
CA HIS A 637 14.91 11.26 7.46
C HIS A 637 14.85 9.73 7.65
N SER A 638 15.54 8.93 6.82
CA SER A 638 15.65 7.48 7.02
C SER A 638 16.24 7.15 8.40
N GLU A 639 17.36 7.77 8.77
CA GLU A 639 18.03 7.52 10.05
C GLU A 639 17.14 7.93 11.24
N ARG A 640 16.43 9.07 11.17
CA ARG A 640 15.53 9.49 12.26
C ARG A 640 14.34 8.56 12.40
N GLY A 641 13.74 8.14 11.28
CA GLY A 641 12.64 7.18 11.27
C GLY A 641 13.03 5.82 11.88
N LEU A 642 14.19 5.29 11.48
CA LEU A 642 14.73 4.05 12.04
C LEU A 642 15.10 4.19 13.52
N ALA A 643 15.64 5.34 13.93
CA ALA A 643 15.92 5.63 15.34
C ALA A 643 14.64 5.63 16.19
N PHE A 644 13.55 6.26 15.70
CA PHE A 644 12.26 6.21 16.37
C PHE A 644 11.72 4.78 16.49
N LEU A 645 11.85 3.94 15.46
CA LEU A 645 11.46 2.53 15.55
C LEU A 645 12.28 1.77 16.59
N ALA A 646 13.59 1.98 16.64
CA ALA A 646 14.46 1.36 17.64
C ALA A 646 14.16 1.82 19.08
N MET A 647 13.62 3.03 19.25
CA MET A 647 13.15 3.58 20.53
C MET A 647 11.71 3.17 20.89
N ASP A 648 11.07 2.26 20.14
CA ASP A 648 9.66 1.87 20.29
C ASP A 648 8.68 3.06 20.17
N ARG A 649 8.98 4.00 19.25
CA ARG A 649 8.18 5.19 18.94
C ARG A 649 7.66 5.17 17.49
N PRO A 650 6.87 4.17 17.09
CA PRO A 650 6.44 4.01 15.70
C PRO A 650 5.58 5.16 15.16
N ALA A 651 4.82 5.84 16.03
CA ALA A 651 4.03 7.00 15.63
C ALA A 651 4.88 8.17 15.15
N ASP A 652 6.03 8.40 15.79
CA ASP A 652 6.97 9.46 15.42
C ASP A 652 7.74 9.10 14.14
N ALA A 653 8.01 7.81 13.91
CA ALA A 653 8.72 7.31 12.73
C ALA A 653 7.97 7.54 11.41
N VAL A 654 6.63 7.53 11.42
CA VAL A 654 5.80 7.53 10.20
C VAL A 654 6.12 8.70 9.26
N ALA A 655 6.20 9.92 9.80
CA ALA A 655 6.42 11.11 8.98
C ALA A 655 7.81 11.11 8.33
N ASP A 656 8.81 10.64 9.08
CA ASP A 656 10.18 10.54 8.63
C ASP A 656 10.37 9.47 7.55
N LEU A 657 9.82 8.27 7.78
CA LEU A 657 9.89 7.20 6.79
C LEU A 657 9.15 7.58 5.51
N ALA A 658 8.01 8.28 5.62
CA ALA A 658 7.29 8.78 4.46
C ALA A 658 8.09 9.82 3.66
N GLU A 659 8.75 10.76 4.35
CA GLU A 659 9.59 11.78 3.71
C GLU A 659 10.86 11.17 3.09
N ALA A 660 11.45 10.16 3.75
CA ALA A 660 12.57 9.40 3.20
C ALA A 660 12.20 8.67 1.91
N ILE A 661 11.07 7.94 1.89
CA ILE A 661 10.57 7.25 0.69
C ILE A 661 10.36 8.24 -0.45
N ALA A 662 9.74 9.39 -0.17
CA ALA A 662 9.53 10.44 -1.16
C ALA A 662 10.86 10.98 -1.71
N GLY A 663 11.84 11.25 -0.84
CA GLY A 663 13.16 11.72 -1.22
C GLY A 663 13.93 10.71 -2.08
N TRP A 664 13.98 9.44 -1.68
CA TRP A 664 14.65 8.39 -2.45
C TRP A 664 14.00 8.13 -3.80
N ALA A 665 12.66 8.15 -3.85
CA ALA A 665 11.93 8.01 -5.11
C ALA A 665 12.21 9.19 -6.08
N ALA A 666 12.33 10.42 -5.57
CA ALA A 666 12.64 11.60 -6.39
C ALA A 666 14.03 11.54 -7.04
N GLU A 667 15.00 10.91 -6.37
CA GLU A 667 16.38 10.71 -6.87
C GLU A 667 16.54 9.47 -7.76
N GLY A 668 15.45 8.73 -8.04
CA GLY A 668 15.49 7.49 -8.82
C GLY A 668 16.12 6.30 -8.08
N LEU A 669 16.32 6.41 -6.77
CA LEU A 669 16.88 5.38 -5.88
C LEU A 669 15.77 4.46 -5.35
N HIS A 670 15.20 3.68 -6.28
CA HIS A 670 13.99 2.89 -6.05
C HIS A 670 14.18 1.78 -5.00
N GLU A 671 15.35 1.15 -4.94
CA GLU A 671 15.64 0.05 -4.00
C GLU A 671 15.58 0.52 -2.54
N GLN A 672 16.20 1.67 -2.24
CA GLN A 672 16.16 2.30 -0.91
C GLN A 672 14.72 2.65 -0.52
N ALA A 673 13.95 3.20 -1.46
CA ALA A 673 12.54 3.50 -1.23
C ALA A 673 11.69 2.24 -0.94
N VAL A 674 11.97 1.11 -1.59
CA VAL A 674 11.27 -0.16 -1.36
C VAL A 674 11.54 -0.71 0.04
N HIS A 675 12.80 -0.72 0.50
CA HIS A 675 13.12 -1.17 1.84
C HIS A 675 12.47 -0.29 2.92
N MET A 676 12.51 1.03 2.74
CA MET A 676 11.84 1.96 3.67
C MET A 676 10.31 1.80 3.71
N ARG A 677 9.67 1.31 2.64
CA ARG A 677 8.23 0.97 2.68
C ARG A 677 7.95 -0.19 3.64
N ALA A 678 8.84 -1.17 3.76
CA ALA A 678 8.65 -2.26 4.72
C ALA A 678 8.70 -1.74 6.17
N ASP A 679 9.60 -0.80 6.48
CA ASP A 679 9.68 -0.14 7.78
C ASP A 679 8.48 0.77 8.05
N LEU A 680 8.02 1.54 7.05
CA LEU A 680 6.83 2.36 7.16
C LEU A 680 5.57 1.51 7.37
N ALA A 681 5.43 0.39 6.66
CA ALA A 681 4.32 -0.53 6.84
C ALA A 681 4.31 -1.12 8.26
N ALA A 682 5.48 -1.45 8.82
CA ALA A 682 5.59 -1.88 10.20
C ALA A 682 5.18 -0.78 11.19
N ALA A 683 5.63 0.45 10.97
CA ALA A 683 5.25 1.61 11.80
C ALA A 683 3.72 1.85 11.79
N TYR A 684 3.08 1.72 10.62
CA TYR A 684 1.63 1.79 10.50
C TYR A 684 0.92 0.66 11.25
N LEU A 685 1.40 -0.57 11.12
CA LEU A 685 0.80 -1.71 11.84
C LEU A 685 0.87 -1.50 13.35
N SER A 686 2.03 -1.11 13.88
CA SER A 686 2.24 -0.86 15.31
C SER A 686 1.41 0.31 15.87
N THR A 687 0.90 1.20 15.02
CA THR A 687 0.05 2.33 15.42
C THR A 687 -1.44 2.11 15.15
N GLY A 688 -1.85 0.89 14.78
CA GLY A 688 -3.24 0.55 14.48
C GLY A 688 -3.74 1.09 13.13
N ARG A 689 -2.83 1.56 12.26
CA ARG A 689 -3.14 2.10 10.92
C ARG A 689 -3.12 0.99 9.88
N HIS A 690 -4.02 0.02 10.05
CA HIS A 690 -3.98 -1.26 9.32
C HIS A 690 -4.14 -1.10 7.80
N LEU A 691 -4.98 -0.18 7.32
CA LEU A 691 -5.14 0.07 5.89
C LEU A 691 -3.84 0.56 5.26
N GLU A 692 -3.22 1.58 5.84
CA GLU A 692 -1.96 2.11 5.34
C GLU A 692 -0.82 1.09 5.44
N ALA A 693 -0.81 0.26 6.49
CA ALA A 693 0.13 -0.85 6.62
C ALA A 693 -0.02 -1.85 5.46
N ALA A 694 -1.24 -2.29 5.17
CA ALA A 694 -1.52 -3.25 4.11
C ALA A 694 -1.16 -2.70 2.72
N GLU A 695 -1.53 -1.46 2.41
CA GLU A 695 -1.21 -0.86 1.11
C GLU A 695 0.29 -0.63 0.94
N THR A 696 0.96 -0.13 1.97
CA THR A 696 2.41 0.11 1.91
C THR A 696 3.18 -1.21 1.77
N ALA A 697 2.72 -2.30 2.43
CA ALA A 697 3.28 -3.63 2.28
C ALA A 697 3.02 -4.23 0.87
N GLU A 698 1.81 -4.06 0.32
CA GLU A 698 1.49 -4.50 -1.05
C GLU A 698 2.34 -3.75 -2.10
N GLU A 699 2.52 -2.44 -1.93
CA GLU A 699 3.41 -1.62 -2.77
C GLU A 699 4.86 -2.13 -2.72
N ALA A 700 5.37 -2.44 -1.52
CA ALA A 700 6.71 -3.00 -1.36
C ALA A 700 6.82 -4.38 -2.04
N LEU A 701 5.87 -5.29 -1.77
CA LEU A 701 5.86 -6.65 -2.33
C LEU A 701 5.87 -6.66 -3.86
N ALA A 702 5.16 -5.72 -4.50
CA ALA A 702 5.14 -5.61 -5.96
C ALA A 702 6.51 -5.29 -6.57
N ALA A 703 7.39 -4.60 -5.81
CA ALA A 703 8.73 -4.24 -6.26
C ALA A 703 9.82 -5.26 -5.87
N LEU A 704 9.56 -6.11 -4.87
CA LEU A 704 10.50 -7.12 -4.36
C LEU A 704 10.54 -8.36 -5.27
N THR A 705 11.27 -8.28 -6.39
CA THR A 705 11.39 -9.34 -7.40
C THR A 705 12.77 -10.01 -7.45
N GLY A 706 13.76 -9.49 -6.71
CA GLY A 706 15.12 -9.99 -6.67
C GLY A 706 15.29 -11.29 -5.88
N PRO A 707 16.41 -12.02 -6.11
CA PRO A 707 16.74 -13.24 -5.38
C PRO A 707 17.08 -12.97 -3.90
N ASP A 708 17.63 -11.80 -3.58
CA ASP A 708 18.05 -11.41 -2.22
C ASP A 708 16.91 -10.82 -1.38
N ASP A 709 15.74 -10.57 -1.98
CA ASP A 709 14.58 -9.93 -1.34
C ASP A 709 13.79 -10.86 -0.39
N GLY A 710 14.26 -12.10 -0.18
CA GLY A 710 13.52 -13.13 0.54
C GLY A 710 13.07 -12.71 1.93
N ASP A 711 13.94 -12.04 2.69
CA ASP A 711 13.64 -11.61 4.06
C ASP A 711 12.63 -10.46 4.10
N THR A 712 12.89 -9.39 3.34
CA THR A 712 12.00 -8.23 3.22
C THR A 712 10.61 -8.65 2.72
N ARG A 713 10.55 -9.59 1.76
CA ARG A 713 9.29 -10.14 1.25
C ARG A 713 8.50 -10.84 2.36
N ARG A 714 9.14 -11.70 3.16
CA ARG A 714 8.47 -12.36 4.30
C ARG A 714 7.98 -11.36 5.33
N ARG A 715 8.79 -10.36 5.67
CA ARG A 715 8.42 -9.29 6.60
C ARG A 715 7.19 -8.52 6.08
N CYS A 716 7.17 -8.14 4.81
CA CYS A 716 6.01 -7.47 4.21
C CYS A 716 4.76 -8.37 4.18
N THR A 717 4.91 -9.65 3.86
CA THR A 717 3.77 -10.60 3.88
C THR A 717 3.22 -10.78 5.30
N LEU A 718 4.08 -10.83 6.32
CA LEU A 718 3.66 -10.90 7.71
C LEU A 718 2.87 -9.64 8.13
N ILE A 719 3.39 -8.45 7.80
CA ILE A 719 2.71 -7.18 8.05
C ILE A 719 1.34 -7.16 7.35
N LEU A 720 1.30 -7.57 6.08
CA LEU A 720 0.08 -7.65 5.30
C LEU A 720 -0.94 -8.61 5.93
N ALA A 721 -0.52 -9.81 6.33
CA ALA A 721 -1.41 -10.81 6.93
C ALA A 721 -2.08 -10.28 8.22
N HIS A 722 -1.30 -9.66 9.11
CA HIS A 722 -1.84 -9.07 10.34
C HIS A 722 -2.72 -7.86 10.05
N ALA A 723 -2.31 -6.96 9.15
CA ALA A 723 -3.11 -5.81 8.77
C ALA A 723 -4.46 -6.23 8.16
N GLN A 724 -4.46 -7.24 7.29
CA GLN A 724 -5.68 -7.83 6.72
C GLN A 724 -6.58 -8.46 7.79
N LYS A 725 -6.00 -9.20 8.74
CA LYS A 725 -6.75 -9.80 9.85
C LYS A 725 -7.47 -8.74 10.70
N GLU A 726 -6.77 -7.68 11.09
CA GLU A 726 -7.36 -6.58 11.89
C GLU A 726 -8.42 -5.78 11.12
N MET A 727 -8.30 -5.70 9.80
CA MET A 727 -9.33 -5.10 8.94
C MET A 727 -10.54 -6.03 8.69
N GLY A 728 -10.47 -7.29 9.12
CA GLY A 728 -11.49 -8.29 8.82
C GLY A 728 -11.54 -8.61 7.33
N GLU A 729 -10.39 -8.94 6.72
CA GLU A 729 -10.28 -9.34 5.32
C GLU A 729 -9.97 -10.84 5.18
N GLU A 730 -10.76 -11.53 4.36
CA GLU A 730 -10.64 -12.97 4.09
C GLU A 730 -9.22 -13.33 3.57
N GLY A 731 -8.63 -12.44 2.77
CA GLY A 731 -7.28 -12.61 2.20
C GLY A 731 -6.17 -12.82 3.23
N ALA A 732 -6.38 -12.45 4.51
CA ALA A 732 -5.44 -12.75 5.57
C ALA A 732 -5.16 -14.26 5.70
N ALA A 733 -6.17 -15.12 5.48
CA ALA A 733 -6.03 -16.56 5.56
C ALA A 733 -5.04 -17.11 4.52
N GLU A 734 -5.04 -16.55 3.30
CA GLU A 734 -4.10 -16.93 2.25
C GLU A 734 -2.68 -16.43 2.54
N SER A 735 -2.55 -15.19 3.05
CA SER A 735 -1.27 -14.61 3.46
C SER A 735 -0.62 -15.43 4.58
N PHE A 736 -1.37 -15.84 5.60
CA PHE A 736 -0.88 -16.73 6.65
C PHE A 736 -0.55 -18.13 6.11
N ALA A 737 -1.36 -18.71 5.22
CA ALA A 737 -1.05 -19.99 4.59
C ALA A 737 0.22 -19.92 3.70
N PHE A 738 0.51 -18.78 3.09
CA PHE A 738 1.79 -18.55 2.40
C PHE A 738 2.96 -18.57 3.40
N LEU A 739 2.86 -17.84 4.51
CA LEU A 739 3.89 -17.82 5.55
C LEU A 739 4.13 -19.20 6.17
N ALA A 740 3.08 -20.00 6.35
CA ALA A 740 3.19 -21.39 6.79
C ALA A 740 4.00 -22.25 5.80
N ARG A 741 3.75 -22.11 4.49
CA ARG A 741 4.51 -22.85 3.46
C ARG A 741 5.98 -22.43 3.43
N ASP A 742 6.24 -21.14 3.57
CA ASP A 742 7.60 -20.62 3.65
C ASP A 742 8.35 -21.16 4.88
N ALA A 743 7.74 -21.11 6.06
CA ALA A 743 8.28 -21.70 7.28
C ALA A 743 8.51 -23.23 7.16
N ALA A 744 7.64 -23.94 6.46
CA ALA A 744 7.78 -25.37 6.22
C ALA A 744 9.01 -25.70 5.37
N ASN A 745 9.34 -24.87 4.37
CA ASN A 745 10.55 -25.04 3.56
C ASN A 745 11.83 -24.87 4.38
N GLU A 746 11.78 -24.10 5.48
CA GLU A 746 12.89 -23.92 6.42
C GLU A 746 12.87 -24.92 7.59
N GLY A 747 11.88 -25.82 7.64
CA GLY A 747 11.75 -26.82 8.72
C GLY A 747 11.30 -26.26 10.07
N ARG A 748 10.74 -25.04 10.11
CA ARG A 748 10.28 -24.37 11.35
C ARG A 748 8.84 -24.77 11.70
N HIS A 749 8.68 -25.97 12.26
CA HIS A 749 7.35 -26.57 12.52
C HIS A 749 6.47 -25.77 13.50
N ASP A 750 7.08 -25.07 14.46
CA ASP A 750 6.42 -24.15 15.37
C ASP A 750 5.77 -22.97 14.63
N ALA A 751 6.50 -22.36 13.71
CA ALA A 751 5.98 -21.27 12.87
C ALA A 751 4.90 -21.75 11.89
N VAL A 752 5.06 -22.96 11.31
CA VAL A 752 4.01 -23.59 10.48
C VAL A 752 2.70 -23.71 11.26
N ALA A 753 2.78 -24.25 12.49
CA ALA A 753 1.61 -24.47 13.33
C ALA A 753 0.91 -23.15 13.72
N HIS A 754 1.69 -22.14 14.08
CA HIS A 754 1.18 -20.80 14.39
C HIS A 754 0.44 -20.18 13.20
N PHE A 755 1.07 -20.11 12.03
CA PHE A 755 0.46 -19.47 10.86
C PHE A 755 -0.76 -20.23 10.33
N LEU A 756 -0.79 -21.56 10.39
CA LEU A 756 -2.00 -22.33 10.04
C LEU A 756 -3.15 -22.09 11.02
N SER A 757 -2.86 -21.92 12.31
CA SER A 757 -3.86 -21.58 13.31
C SER A 757 -4.44 -20.18 13.09
N GLU A 758 -3.58 -19.20 12.79
CA GLU A 758 -4.00 -17.84 12.41
C GLU A 758 -4.88 -17.84 11.15
N ALA A 759 -4.50 -18.62 10.13
CA ALA A 759 -5.31 -18.78 8.92
C ALA A 759 -6.68 -19.41 9.23
N ALA A 760 -6.73 -20.41 10.12
CA ALA A 760 -7.96 -21.06 10.54
C ALA A 760 -8.87 -20.11 11.32
N ASP A 761 -8.32 -19.29 12.23
CA ASP A 761 -9.08 -18.28 12.97
C ASP A 761 -9.71 -17.24 12.04
N VAL A 762 -8.98 -16.79 11.00
CA VAL A 762 -9.54 -15.90 9.98
C VAL A 762 -10.72 -16.59 9.29
N LEU A 763 -10.56 -17.82 8.81
CA LEU A 763 -11.64 -18.55 8.13
C LEU A 763 -12.88 -18.74 9.01
N THR A 764 -12.70 -19.06 10.30
CA THR A 764 -13.81 -19.14 11.27
C THR A 764 -14.55 -17.82 11.40
N SER A 765 -13.87 -16.67 11.35
CA SER A 765 -14.54 -15.35 11.43
C SER A 765 -15.43 -15.02 10.23
N PHE A 766 -15.27 -15.76 9.12
CA PHE A 766 -16.08 -15.65 7.90
C PHE A 766 -17.09 -16.81 7.74
N ASP A 767 -17.33 -17.59 8.80
CA ASP A 767 -18.20 -18.78 8.77
C ASP A 767 -17.77 -19.83 7.70
N MET A 768 -16.49 -19.85 7.33
CA MET A 768 -15.90 -20.83 6.40
C MET A 768 -15.41 -22.06 7.16
N ASP A 769 -16.29 -22.65 7.97
CA ASP A 769 -15.94 -23.62 9.01
C ASP A 769 -15.33 -24.93 8.46
N GLY A 770 -15.75 -25.38 7.28
CA GLY A 770 -15.15 -26.55 6.62
C GLY A 770 -13.67 -26.35 6.34
N GLN A 771 -13.30 -25.21 5.74
CA GLN A 771 -11.91 -24.87 5.45
C GLN A 771 -11.11 -24.58 6.73
N ALA A 772 -11.72 -23.93 7.72
CA ALA A 772 -11.09 -23.71 9.02
C ALA A 772 -10.75 -25.06 9.71
N ALA A 773 -11.64 -26.05 9.64
CA ALA A 773 -11.42 -27.38 10.18
C ALA A 773 -10.23 -28.11 9.53
N GLU A 774 -10.04 -27.96 8.21
CA GLU A 774 -8.89 -28.49 7.49
C GLU A 774 -7.59 -27.82 7.95
N ARG A 775 -7.56 -26.49 8.05
CA ARG A 775 -6.37 -25.75 8.52
C ARG A 775 -6.00 -26.07 9.96
N TYR A 776 -6.97 -26.22 10.86
CA TYR A 776 -6.69 -26.68 12.23
C TYR A 776 -6.17 -28.13 12.28
N ALA A 777 -6.57 -28.99 11.34
CA ALA A 777 -6.02 -30.33 11.24
C ALA A 777 -4.52 -30.29 10.87
N GLU A 778 -4.17 -29.51 9.85
CA GLU A 778 -2.77 -29.32 9.44
C GLU A 778 -1.93 -28.65 10.55
N ALA A 779 -2.51 -27.67 11.25
CA ALA A 779 -1.87 -27.01 12.40
C ALA A 779 -1.57 -28.01 13.53
N ALA A 780 -2.50 -28.94 13.82
CA ALA A 780 -2.29 -29.98 14.83
C ALA A 780 -1.09 -30.89 14.46
N GLU A 781 -0.98 -31.32 13.21
CA GLU A 781 0.16 -32.12 12.73
C GLU A 781 1.49 -31.34 12.78
N ALA A 782 1.45 -30.02 12.60
CA ALA A 782 2.61 -29.16 12.74
C ALA A 782 3.02 -29.00 14.22
N TYR A 783 2.06 -28.81 15.14
CA TYR A 783 2.33 -28.78 16.58
C TYR A 783 2.89 -30.11 17.11
N GLU A 784 2.41 -31.25 16.60
CA GLU A 784 2.98 -32.57 16.92
C GLU A 784 4.45 -32.65 16.54
N ARG A 785 4.81 -32.19 15.33
CA ARG A 785 6.21 -32.16 14.87
C ARG A 785 7.07 -31.13 15.62
N ALA A 786 6.47 -30.05 16.08
CA ALA A 786 7.14 -29.04 16.91
C ALA A 786 7.33 -29.50 18.37
N GLY A 787 6.65 -30.57 18.80
CA GLY A 787 6.70 -31.05 20.18
C GLY A 787 5.90 -30.20 21.16
N ASP A 788 4.84 -29.52 20.71
CA ASP A 788 3.94 -28.71 21.55
C ASP A 788 2.60 -29.43 21.77
N PRO A 789 2.46 -30.25 22.83
CA PRO A 789 1.24 -31.01 23.10
C PRO A 789 0.03 -30.12 23.45
N TYR A 790 0.25 -28.91 24.00
CA TYR A 790 -0.84 -27.96 24.25
C TYR A 790 -1.42 -27.43 22.94
N GLY A 791 -0.57 -27.07 21.98
CA GLY A 791 -0.97 -26.68 20.63
C GLY A 791 -1.80 -27.76 19.92
N VAL A 792 -1.42 -29.04 20.07
CA VAL A 792 -2.16 -30.19 19.51
C VAL A 792 -3.58 -30.29 20.09
N VAL A 793 -3.71 -30.22 21.42
CA VAL A 793 -5.03 -30.28 22.09
C VAL A 793 -5.92 -29.12 21.63
N ARG A 794 -5.39 -27.90 21.63
CA ARG A 794 -6.14 -26.68 21.27
C ARG A 794 -6.65 -26.72 19.85
N THR A 795 -5.78 -27.03 18.89
CA THR A 795 -6.15 -27.06 17.46
C THR A 795 -7.11 -28.20 17.13
N ARG A 796 -6.94 -29.40 17.72
CA ARG A 796 -7.91 -30.49 17.57
C ARG A 796 -9.28 -30.15 18.13
N ARG A 797 -9.34 -29.48 19.28
CA ARG A 797 -10.60 -28.98 19.87
C ARG A 797 -11.28 -27.98 18.95
N ARG A 798 -10.53 -26.99 18.42
CA ARG A 798 -11.05 -25.97 17.49
C ARG A 798 -11.56 -26.60 16.19
N ARG A 799 -10.84 -27.57 15.63
CA ARG A 799 -11.30 -28.39 14.49
C ARG A 799 -12.65 -29.05 14.76
N ALA A 800 -12.80 -29.68 15.94
CA ALA A 800 -14.04 -30.36 16.30
C ALA A 800 -15.24 -29.40 16.35
N MET A 801 -15.04 -28.19 16.86
CA MET A 801 -16.06 -27.14 16.86
C MET A 801 -16.41 -26.64 15.46
N CYS A 802 -15.42 -26.44 14.57
CA CYS A 802 -15.68 -26.05 13.19
C CYS A 802 -16.51 -27.13 12.45
N LEU A 803 -16.18 -28.41 12.63
CA LEU A 803 -16.97 -29.52 12.07
C LEU A 803 -18.39 -29.60 12.63
N LEU A 804 -18.65 -29.09 13.83
CA LEU A 804 -19.99 -28.99 14.38
C LEU A 804 -20.80 -27.92 13.62
N TRP A 805 -20.19 -26.78 13.34
CA TRP A 805 -20.84 -25.64 12.67
C TRP A 805 -21.15 -25.92 11.19
N THR A 806 -20.40 -26.80 10.53
CA THR A 806 -20.78 -27.33 9.20
C THR A 806 -22.00 -28.26 9.23
N GLY A 807 -22.53 -28.60 10.41
CA GLY A 807 -23.65 -29.52 10.59
C GLY A 807 -23.25 -31.01 10.68
N GLY A 808 -21.95 -31.32 10.61
CA GLY A 808 -21.42 -32.67 10.63
C GLY A 808 -21.23 -33.26 12.03
N ALA A 809 -22.32 -33.48 12.78
CA ALA A 809 -22.26 -33.87 14.20
C ALA A 809 -21.41 -35.13 14.50
N ASP A 810 -21.45 -36.16 13.64
CA ASP A 810 -20.66 -37.39 13.83
C ASP A 810 -19.15 -37.18 13.57
N ALA A 811 -18.82 -36.36 12.56
CA ALA A 811 -17.44 -35.99 12.26
C ALA A 811 -16.87 -35.10 13.39
N ALA A 812 -17.67 -34.17 13.90
CA ALA A 812 -17.34 -33.35 15.05
C ALA A 812 -17.11 -34.21 16.31
N ALA A 813 -17.96 -35.20 16.58
CA ALA A 813 -17.80 -36.12 17.71
C ALA A 813 -16.49 -36.93 17.61
N THR A 814 -16.17 -37.44 16.42
CA THR A 814 -14.91 -38.15 16.16
C THR A 814 -13.69 -37.25 16.40
N ALA A 815 -13.74 -36.00 15.94
CA ALA A 815 -12.67 -35.03 16.16
C ALA A 815 -12.55 -34.63 17.65
N ALA A 816 -13.66 -34.54 18.38
CA ALA A 816 -13.67 -34.27 19.81
C ALA A 816 -13.03 -35.42 20.61
N ASP A 817 -13.28 -36.67 20.23
CA ASP A 817 -12.62 -37.83 20.83
C ASP A 817 -11.10 -37.81 20.60
N ALA A 818 -10.66 -37.39 19.40
CA ALA A 818 -9.24 -37.20 19.10
C ALA A 818 -8.60 -36.06 19.91
N ALA A 819 -9.32 -34.97 20.15
CA ALA A 819 -8.88 -33.88 21.03
C ALA A 819 -8.74 -34.36 22.49
N ARG A 820 -9.69 -35.14 22.99
CA ARG A 820 -9.61 -35.75 24.33
C ARG A 820 -8.45 -36.73 24.46
N ALA A 821 -8.22 -37.57 23.46
CA ALA A 821 -7.11 -38.52 23.48
C ALA A 821 -5.75 -37.82 23.62
N ALA A 822 -5.59 -36.65 22.98
CA ALA A 822 -4.36 -35.86 23.05
C ALA A 822 -4.07 -35.27 24.45
N LEU A 823 -5.06 -35.20 25.36
CA LEU A 823 -4.83 -34.75 26.74
C LEU A 823 -3.85 -35.65 27.50
N ALA A 824 -3.73 -36.93 27.09
CA ALA A 824 -2.81 -37.88 27.71
C ALA A 824 -1.33 -37.52 27.52
N ASP A 825 -1.01 -36.74 26.47
CA ASP A 825 0.34 -36.33 26.12
C ASP A 825 0.73 -34.98 26.74
N LEU A 826 -0.17 -34.33 27.49
CA LEU A 826 0.12 -33.08 28.18
C LEU A 826 1.16 -33.30 29.30
N PRO A 827 2.16 -32.41 29.42
CA PRO A 827 3.20 -32.55 30.43
C PRO A 827 2.63 -32.32 31.85
N GLY A 828 3.21 -32.98 32.84
CA GLY A 828 2.75 -32.96 34.24
C GLY A 828 3.35 -31.85 35.09
N ASP A 829 4.01 -30.87 34.48
CA ASP A 829 4.72 -29.76 35.13
C ASP A 829 3.82 -28.57 35.47
N ASP A 830 2.70 -28.39 34.76
CA ASP A 830 1.69 -27.35 35.00
C ASP A 830 0.30 -27.96 35.19
N GLU A 831 0.00 -28.37 36.44
CA GLU A 831 -1.29 -28.96 36.80
C GLU A 831 -2.48 -28.01 36.52
N PRO A 832 -2.43 -26.71 36.90
CA PRO A 832 -3.50 -25.77 36.53
C PRO A 832 -3.78 -25.70 35.03
N ALA A 833 -2.75 -25.58 34.18
CA ALA A 833 -2.92 -25.52 32.73
C ALA A 833 -3.53 -26.81 32.18
N ARG A 834 -3.10 -27.98 32.67
CA ARG A 834 -3.66 -29.27 32.26
C ARG A 834 -5.13 -29.42 32.65
N VAL A 835 -5.50 -29.01 33.86
CA VAL A 835 -6.90 -29.02 34.33
C VAL A 835 -7.75 -28.08 33.47
N TRP A 836 -7.24 -26.90 33.14
CA TRP A 836 -7.92 -25.92 32.30
C TRP A 836 -8.21 -26.48 30.90
N GLU A 837 -7.21 -27.02 30.21
CA GLU A 837 -7.41 -27.62 28.88
C GLU A 837 -8.35 -28.83 28.92
N THR A 838 -8.25 -29.67 29.96
CA THR A 838 -9.15 -30.81 30.17
C THR A 838 -10.60 -30.36 30.36
N ALA A 839 -10.82 -29.28 31.10
CA ALA A 839 -12.14 -28.69 31.32
C ALA A 839 -12.72 -28.10 30.01
N LEU A 840 -11.91 -27.38 29.23
CA LEU A 840 -12.31 -26.84 27.93
C LEU A 840 -12.68 -27.93 26.92
N VAL A 841 -11.87 -28.99 26.81
CA VAL A 841 -12.18 -30.15 25.94
C VAL A 841 -13.48 -30.81 26.39
N SER A 842 -13.73 -30.92 27.70
CA SER A 842 -14.97 -31.50 28.23
C SER A 842 -16.19 -30.62 27.97
N TYR A 843 -16.03 -29.29 28.05
CA TYR A 843 -17.10 -28.35 27.74
C TYR A 843 -17.51 -28.43 26.26
N ASP A 844 -16.55 -28.33 25.33
CA ASP A 844 -16.85 -28.37 23.90
C ASP A 844 -17.36 -29.74 23.45
N GLN A 845 -16.80 -30.83 23.99
CA GLN A 845 -17.29 -32.16 23.69
C GLN A 845 -18.72 -32.38 24.19
N ALA A 846 -19.11 -31.80 25.34
CA ALA A 846 -20.48 -31.86 25.81
C ALA A 846 -21.45 -31.23 24.79
N ARG A 847 -21.10 -30.07 24.22
CA ARG A 847 -21.91 -29.39 23.18
C ARG A 847 -22.04 -30.25 21.92
N ILE A 848 -20.93 -30.81 21.45
CA ILE A 848 -20.89 -31.67 20.26
C ILE A 848 -21.73 -32.93 20.46
N LEU A 849 -21.57 -33.62 21.60
CA LEU A 849 -22.32 -34.82 21.92
C LEU A 849 -23.83 -34.54 22.08
N ALA A 850 -24.19 -33.39 22.65
CA ALA A 850 -25.59 -32.99 22.78
C ALA A 850 -26.25 -32.80 21.41
N GLN A 851 -25.55 -32.12 20.48
CA GLN A 851 -26.03 -31.94 19.11
C GLN A 851 -26.12 -33.26 18.34
N ALA A 852 -25.19 -34.20 18.58
CA ALA A 852 -25.24 -35.56 18.04
C ALA A 852 -26.31 -36.45 18.72
N GLY A 853 -27.07 -35.92 19.68
CA GLY A 853 -28.13 -36.64 20.39
C GLY A 853 -27.65 -37.63 21.45
N ARG A 854 -26.34 -37.67 21.75
CA ARG A 854 -25.70 -38.53 22.77
C ARG A 854 -25.77 -37.88 24.16
N LEU A 855 -26.98 -37.53 24.57
CA LEU A 855 -27.23 -36.68 25.74
C LEU A 855 -26.65 -37.23 27.08
N PRO A 856 -26.67 -38.54 27.40
CA PRO A 856 -26.08 -39.02 28.66
C PRO A 856 -24.56 -38.80 28.73
N GLU A 857 -23.87 -38.98 27.61
CA GLU A 857 -22.44 -38.73 27.52
C GLU A 857 -22.15 -37.23 27.56
N ALA A 858 -22.98 -36.42 26.91
CA ALA A 858 -22.91 -34.97 26.97
C ALA A 858 -23.03 -34.43 28.41
N ALA A 859 -23.99 -34.95 29.19
CA ALA A 859 -24.18 -34.56 30.59
C ALA A 859 -22.97 -34.91 31.48
N ALA A 860 -22.35 -36.07 31.23
CA ALA A 860 -21.13 -36.48 31.94
C ALA A 860 -19.96 -35.53 31.63
N GLN A 861 -19.78 -35.16 30.36
CA GLN A 861 -18.73 -34.21 29.97
C GLN A 861 -18.98 -32.80 30.48
N ALA A 862 -20.23 -32.33 30.47
CA ALA A 862 -20.58 -31.03 31.03
C ALA A 862 -20.31 -30.99 32.55
N SER A 863 -20.58 -32.08 33.27
CA SER A 863 -20.25 -32.20 34.70
C SER A 863 -18.75 -32.17 34.95
N ALA A 864 -17.96 -32.90 34.13
CA ALA A 864 -16.50 -32.89 34.21
C ALA A 864 -15.92 -31.49 33.95
N ALA A 865 -16.51 -30.72 33.03
CA ALA A 865 -16.12 -29.34 32.78
C ALA A 865 -16.40 -28.43 33.98
N VAL A 866 -17.58 -28.54 34.61
CA VAL A 866 -17.93 -27.82 35.85
C VAL A 866 -16.91 -28.11 36.94
N ASP A 867 -16.64 -29.39 37.20
CA ASP A 867 -15.69 -29.81 38.25
C ASP A 867 -14.28 -29.27 37.97
N GLY A 868 -13.84 -29.34 36.70
CA GLY A 868 -12.55 -28.81 36.26
C GLY A 868 -12.40 -27.32 36.50
N PHE A 869 -13.31 -26.50 35.97
CA PHE A 869 -13.28 -25.05 36.17
C PHE A 869 -13.43 -24.65 37.65
N ALA A 870 -14.32 -25.32 38.39
CA ALA A 870 -14.51 -25.06 39.81
C ALA A 870 -13.24 -25.37 40.63
N SER A 871 -12.51 -26.43 40.28
CA SER A 871 -11.25 -26.78 40.96
C SER A 871 -10.15 -25.73 40.78
N LEU A 872 -10.21 -24.94 39.70
CA LEU A 872 -9.34 -23.80 39.43
C LEU A 872 -9.85 -22.49 40.03
N ASN A 873 -11.04 -22.49 40.65
CA ASN A 873 -11.77 -21.29 41.09
C ASN A 873 -12.18 -20.35 39.94
N GLU A 874 -12.33 -20.90 38.73
CA GLU A 874 -12.78 -20.15 37.55
C GLU A 874 -14.31 -20.10 37.49
N THR A 875 -14.88 -19.15 38.23
CA THR A 875 -16.33 -19.05 38.48
C THR A 875 -17.17 -18.84 37.22
N GLY A 876 -16.77 -17.96 36.31
CA GLY A 876 -17.51 -17.69 35.07
C GLY A 876 -17.64 -18.93 34.17
N PRO A 877 -16.53 -19.54 33.73
CA PRO A 877 -16.57 -20.77 32.95
C PRO A 877 -17.30 -21.93 33.65
N ALA A 878 -17.18 -22.05 34.98
CA ALA A 878 -17.91 -23.07 35.75
C ALA A 878 -19.43 -22.86 35.71
N GLU A 879 -19.91 -21.62 35.81
CA GLU A 879 -21.33 -21.27 35.70
C GLU A 879 -21.87 -21.55 34.29
N GLU A 880 -21.12 -21.22 33.24
CA GLU A 880 -21.50 -21.52 31.85
C GLU A 880 -21.58 -23.03 31.60
N ALA A 881 -20.60 -23.80 32.09
CA ALA A 881 -20.61 -25.25 32.01
C ALA A 881 -21.79 -25.86 32.81
N ALA A 882 -22.14 -25.27 33.96
CA ALA A 882 -23.26 -25.72 34.77
C ALA A 882 -24.59 -25.47 34.07
N LYS A 883 -24.76 -24.31 33.42
CA LYS A 883 -25.94 -24.01 32.61
C LYS A 883 -26.09 -25.00 31.46
N LEU A 884 -25.01 -25.26 30.71
CA LEU A 884 -25.02 -26.26 29.64
C LEU A 884 -25.41 -27.65 30.16
N ARG A 885 -24.87 -28.08 31.30
CA ARG A 885 -25.21 -29.35 31.95
C ARG A 885 -26.71 -29.40 32.29
N ASP A 886 -27.25 -28.33 32.86
CA ASP A 886 -28.64 -28.27 33.30
C ASP A 886 -29.62 -28.25 32.11
N ASP A 887 -29.25 -27.58 31.01
CA ASP A 887 -29.99 -27.60 29.74
C ASP A 887 -30.00 -29.03 29.14
N ILE A 888 -28.85 -29.72 29.11
CA ILE A 888 -28.75 -31.12 28.64
C ILE A 888 -29.56 -32.07 29.53
N ASN A 889 -29.52 -31.89 30.84
CA ASN A 889 -30.29 -32.71 31.80
C ASN A 889 -31.81 -32.51 31.64
N SER A 890 -32.24 -31.28 31.34
CA SER A 890 -33.65 -31.00 31.06
C SER A 890 -34.10 -31.70 29.77
N ALA A 891 -33.31 -31.63 28.70
CA ALA A 891 -33.57 -32.35 27.46
C ALA A 891 -33.57 -33.89 27.64
N LEU A 892 -32.73 -34.41 28.54
CA LEU A 892 -32.74 -35.83 28.93
C LEU A 892 -34.04 -36.23 29.62
N ALA A 893 -34.54 -35.39 30.53
CA ALA A 893 -35.79 -35.63 31.24
C ALA A 893 -36.99 -35.61 30.28
N GLU A 894 -37.04 -34.65 29.36
CA GLU A 894 -38.10 -34.54 28.35
C GLU A 894 -38.14 -35.73 27.37
N ARG A 895 -37.00 -36.40 27.11
CA ARG A 895 -36.96 -37.62 26.28
C ARG A 895 -37.32 -38.90 27.04
N ALA A 896 -37.30 -38.86 28.37
CA ALA A 896 -37.64 -39.99 29.22
C ALA A 896 -39.15 -40.04 29.57
N GLU A 897 -39.84 -38.91 29.44
CA GLU A 897 -41.31 -38.77 29.46
C GLU A 897 -41.92 -39.13 28.09
#